data_AF-A0A0C3BCE2-F1
#
_entry.id   AF-A0A0C3BCE2-F1
#
_cell.length_a   1.000
_cell.length_b   1.000
_cell.length_c   1.000
_cell.angle_alpha   90.00
_cell.angle_beta   90.00
_cell.angle_gamma   90.00
#
_symmetry.space_group_name_H-M   'P 1'
#
loop_
_entity.id
_entity.type
_entity.pdbx_description
1 polymer ?
#
loop_
_entity_poly.entity_id
_entity_poly.type
_entity_poly.pdbx_seq_one_letter_code
_entity_poly.pdbx_strand_id
1 'polypeptide(L)'
;MYLASPSSRLLKKPKPFHGPSSAANVAFNRSVQGLSVVAPCDIGILLGIEGALRATDITIAEVVLVCREDEIQAFASFVDHVLAPSQTAIQVAGVAVNISTEFSLLEAASRSSQPIVLIIDSDFSPHAQSMSWIKEAIDRVKASHLPTGPCGWQWPYAEGSGSPYLVLGGQAAFMKPPVLAHRQQVHEAINGLPITASVWSAFGAHTARTQLSDAGGFVTASSSFYCPAESGPAEKLIVRKPFAGAQTFLVILASTNHLQDFQETYCRLISQGNSVRAFVAGGLTNESLDGWIHGDSCHLRYRMLGSSSMEFIMSIMTLKTHNDPSPVVFVSSELSVSSPLVYASLQTGGFSHHTLVPLTRDDLKNSLWMTVLTPQQWIWWSKITIDISVITNNRPQSLARLLRSLNSALYFGRCDLHLTIYMEQTADVETKMITQGFEWKHGRLIVRHRVVKGGLIPAIVESWYPTTNDTYGLILEDDIEVSPMYFAWVQMTILRYRYDESSSSHLQLFGVSLYQPKNVELRPEGRRPWSAQELFRDEGTPLPSTPYLSAIPCSWGAVYFPQHWREFHDYLVARLSEQFVPQDHIIVPDVRSNRWQRSWKRFFIELAYLRGYVMLYPNYDEFVSFSTNHVEIGAHVSAAKAKTKAQFVVPLMSLGDLRALVSQLPNEELPEMNNLPVVDLHGRMSSMEALQVQGETKRIQFCKHNATPGGFNASNLLCS
;
A
#
# COMPACT_ATOMS: atom_id res chain seq x y z
N MET A 1 -3.58 -61.56 -29.52
CA MET A 1 -3.76 -62.45 -28.36
C MET A 1 -4.39 -61.60 -27.26
N TYR A 2 -5.69 -61.82 -27.02
CA TYR A 2 -6.59 -61.34 -25.93
C TYR A 2 -6.34 -59.94 -25.31
N LEU A 3 -7.07 -58.86 -25.62
CA LEU A 3 -8.51 -58.50 -25.43
C LEU A 3 -9.07 -58.69 -23.99
N ALA A 4 -9.30 -57.57 -23.28
CA ALA A 4 -10.49 -57.34 -22.44
C ALA A 4 -10.68 -55.86 -22.04
N SER A 5 -11.78 -55.28 -22.56
CA SER A 5 -12.66 -54.18 -22.12
C SER A 5 -12.48 -53.52 -20.72
N PRO A 6 -12.65 -52.18 -20.61
CA PRO A 6 -13.19 -51.54 -19.41
C PRO A 6 -14.72 -51.41 -19.50
N SER A 7 -15.40 -52.01 -18.53
CA SER A 7 -16.85 -51.92 -18.35
C SER A 7 -17.27 -50.58 -17.73
N SER A 8 -18.38 -50.08 -18.24
CA SER A 8 -19.13 -48.91 -17.82
C SER A 8 -19.73 -49.08 -16.41
N ARG A 9 -19.54 -48.08 -15.54
CA ARG A 9 -20.42 -47.83 -14.39
C ARG A 9 -20.71 -46.33 -14.22
N LEU A 10 -21.86 -45.96 -14.77
CA LEU A 10 -22.89 -45.08 -14.20
C LEU A 10 -22.42 -43.95 -13.26
N LEU A 11 -22.49 -42.73 -13.82
CA LEU A 11 -22.68 -41.46 -13.15
C LEU A 11 -23.72 -41.57 -12.01
N LYS A 12 -23.26 -41.62 -10.76
CA LYS A 12 -24.10 -41.29 -9.61
C LYS A 12 -24.10 -39.76 -9.46
N LYS A 13 -25.28 -39.15 -9.67
CA LYS A 13 -25.57 -37.77 -9.30
C LYS A 13 -25.09 -37.51 -7.86
N PRO A 14 -24.45 -36.36 -7.57
CA PRO A 14 -24.14 -36.00 -6.19
C PRO A 14 -25.46 -35.86 -5.41
N LYS A 15 -25.54 -36.55 -4.28
CA LYS A 15 -26.60 -36.34 -3.29
C LYS A 15 -26.55 -34.87 -2.84
N PRO A 16 -27.68 -34.18 -2.69
CA PRO A 16 -27.68 -32.87 -2.05
C PRO A 16 -27.12 -33.05 -0.63
N PHE A 17 -26.10 -32.26 -0.30
CA PHE A 17 -25.66 -32.06 1.06
C PHE A 17 -26.83 -31.42 1.81
N HIS A 18 -27.61 -32.22 2.53
CA HIS A 18 -28.43 -31.69 3.61
C HIS A 18 -27.44 -31.24 4.69
N GLY A 19 -27.04 -29.97 4.63
CA GLY A 19 -26.45 -29.30 5.77
C GLY A 19 -27.42 -29.39 6.96
N PRO A 20 -26.92 -29.37 8.20
CA PRO A 20 -27.81 -29.34 9.35
C PRO A 20 -28.59 -28.01 9.31
N SER A 21 -29.81 -28.06 8.78
CA SER A 21 -30.82 -27.02 8.95
C SER A 21 -31.38 -27.13 10.37
N SER A 22 -30.60 -26.63 11.32
CA SER A 22 -31.15 -26.16 12.59
C SER A 22 -30.56 -24.79 12.82
N ALA A 23 -31.37 -23.76 12.53
CA ALA A 23 -31.19 -22.45 13.11
C ALA A 23 -31.25 -22.62 14.64
N ALA A 24 -30.10 -22.90 15.25
CA ALA A 24 -29.94 -22.72 16.67
C ALA A 24 -29.95 -21.20 16.88
N ASN A 25 -31.11 -20.67 17.29
CA ASN A 25 -31.17 -19.38 17.96
C ASN A 25 -30.21 -19.47 19.14
N VAL A 26 -28.99 -18.95 18.98
CA VAL A 26 -28.10 -18.70 20.11
C VAL A 26 -28.67 -17.48 20.80
N ALA A 27 -29.69 -17.71 21.63
CA ALA A 27 -30.08 -16.74 22.63
C ALA A 27 -28.85 -16.54 23.53
N PHE A 28 -28.47 -15.29 23.82
CA PHE A 28 -27.59 -14.96 24.93
C PHE A 28 -28.06 -15.79 26.13
N ASN A 29 -27.24 -16.75 26.57
CA ASN A 29 -27.62 -17.65 27.64
C ASN A 29 -27.90 -16.76 28.88
N ARG A 30 -29.15 -16.78 29.36
CA ARG A 30 -29.76 -15.80 30.30
C ARG A 30 -29.19 -15.83 31.74
N SER A 31 -27.92 -16.15 31.89
CA SER A 31 -27.15 -15.96 33.12
C SER A 31 -25.94 -15.11 32.79
N VAL A 32 -26.15 -13.79 32.64
CA VAL A 32 -25.05 -12.81 32.58
C VAL A 32 -24.36 -12.84 33.94
N GLN A 33 -23.36 -13.69 34.13
CA GLN A 33 -22.47 -13.60 35.28
C GLN A 33 -21.53 -12.43 35.03
N GLY A 34 -21.87 -11.27 35.59
CA GLY A 34 -21.04 -10.06 35.58
C GLY A 34 -21.21 -9.21 34.32
N LEU A 35 -21.89 -8.08 34.47
CA LEU A 35 -21.98 -7.00 33.49
C LEU A 35 -21.14 -5.81 33.97
N SER A 36 -20.36 -5.20 33.08
CA SER A 36 -19.79 -3.87 33.31
C SER A 36 -20.58 -2.80 32.58
N VAL A 37 -20.87 -1.69 33.25
CA VAL A 37 -21.48 -0.50 32.63
C VAL A 37 -20.40 0.56 32.46
N VAL A 38 -20.23 1.09 31.25
CA VAL A 38 -19.27 2.15 30.92
C VAL A 38 -20.04 3.38 30.45
N ALA A 39 -19.86 4.50 31.15
CA ALA A 39 -20.65 5.72 30.91
C ALA A 39 -19.81 6.97 31.15
N PRO A 40 -20.16 8.12 30.54
CA PRO A 40 -19.52 9.39 30.86
C PRO A 40 -19.96 9.87 32.25
N CYS A 41 -19.20 10.79 32.82
CA CYS A 41 -19.54 11.44 34.09
C CYS A 41 -20.69 12.44 33.92
N ASP A 42 -21.91 11.91 33.85
CA ASP A 42 -23.16 12.66 33.78
C ASP A 42 -24.08 12.28 34.95
N ILE A 43 -24.61 13.29 35.64
CA ILE A 43 -25.44 13.09 36.83
C ILE A 43 -26.76 12.38 36.47
N GLY A 44 -27.37 12.71 35.34
CA GLY A 44 -28.61 12.08 34.88
C GLY A 44 -28.40 10.60 34.57
N ILE A 45 -27.26 10.27 33.95
CA ILE A 45 -26.88 8.87 33.69
C ILE A 45 -26.61 8.13 35.00
N LEU A 46 -25.87 8.73 35.93
CA LEU A 46 -25.53 8.12 37.22
C LEU A 46 -26.79 7.78 38.05
N LEU A 47 -27.75 8.71 38.13
CA LEU A 47 -29.04 8.48 38.80
C LEU A 47 -29.86 7.37 38.11
N GLY A 48 -29.78 7.30 36.77
CA GLY A 48 -30.39 6.22 35.99
C GLY A 48 -29.77 4.84 36.25
N ILE A 49 -28.45 4.79 36.47
CA ILE A 49 -27.72 3.57 36.83
C ILE A 49 -28.04 3.15 38.27
N GLU A 50 -28.06 4.09 39.23
CA GLU A 50 -28.42 3.83 40.63
C GLU A 50 -29.81 3.17 40.74
N GLY A 51 -30.80 3.70 40.01
CA GLY A 51 -32.14 3.12 39.96
C GLY A 51 -32.15 1.67 39.46
N ALA A 52 -31.28 1.34 38.49
CA ALA A 52 -31.15 -0.01 37.96
C ALA A 52 -30.37 -0.95 38.88
N LEU A 53 -29.35 -0.47 39.60
CA LEU A 53 -28.60 -1.23 40.60
C LEU A 53 -29.48 -1.72 41.77
N ARG A 54 -30.56 -1.00 42.07
CA ARG A 54 -31.55 -1.37 43.10
C ARG A 54 -32.56 -2.42 42.61
N ALA A 55 -32.61 -2.71 41.30
CA ALA A 55 -33.49 -3.74 40.73
C ALA A 55 -32.83 -5.12 40.85
N THR A 56 -33.55 -6.12 41.35
CA THR A 56 -33.00 -7.42 41.80
C THR A 56 -32.60 -8.41 40.70
N ASP A 57 -32.88 -8.09 39.44
CA ASP A 57 -32.88 -9.10 38.37
C ASP A 57 -31.57 -9.14 37.54
N ILE A 58 -30.62 -8.23 37.80
CA ILE A 58 -29.34 -8.13 37.06
C ILE A 58 -28.20 -7.82 38.02
N THR A 59 -27.13 -8.61 37.96
CA THR A 59 -25.90 -8.34 38.71
C THR A 59 -24.94 -7.48 37.89
N ILE A 60 -24.91 -6.18 38.18
CA ILE A 60 -23.88 -5.27 37.68
C ILE A 60 -22.64 -5.43 38.57
N ALA A 61 -21.57 -5.97 38.01
CA ALA A 61 -20.34 -6.26 38.74
C ALA A 61 -19.42 -5.04 38.84
N GLU A 62 -19.45 -4.19 37.81
CA GLU A 62 -18.55 -3.03 37.70
C GLU A 62 -19.25 -1.86 36.98
N VAL A 63 -19.01 -0.64 37.45
CA VAL A 63 -19.37 0.59 36.76
C VAL A 63 -18.10 1.41 36.52
N VAL A 64 -17.80 1.71 35.26
CA VAL A 64 -16.67 2.54 34.87
C VAL A 64 -17.19 3.89 34.36
N LEU A 65 -16.86 4.94 35.10
CA LEU A 65 -17.24 6.31 34.80
C LEU A 65 -16.08 7.03 34.14
N VAL A 66 -16.31 7.57 32.95
CA VAL A 66 -15.29 8.25 32.13
C VAL A 66 -15.48 9.77 32.27
N CYS A 67 -14.62 10.39 33.07
CA CYS A 67 -14.67 11.82 33.43
C CYS A 67 -13.56 12.60 32.75
N ARG A 68 -13.77 13.88 32.43
CA ARG A 68 -12.65 14.77 32.13
C ARG A 68 -11.80 14.98 33.39
N GLU A 69 -10.49 15.16 33.23
CA GLU A 69 -9.55 15.26 34.36
C GLU A 69 -9.93 16.33 35.40
N ASP A 70 -10.50 17.45 34.95
CA ASP A 70 -10.99 18.55 35.79
C ASP A 70 -12.28 18.24 36.53
N GLU A 71 -13.04 17.24 36.10
CA GLU A 71 -14.31 16.80 36.69
C GLU A 71 -14.14 15.65 37.70
N ILE A 72 -13.01 14.91 37.64
CA ILE A 72 -12.78 13.68 38.44
C ILE A 72 -13.00 13.93 39.93
N GLN A 73 -12.36 14.94 40.52
CA GLN A 73 -12.40 15.15 41.98
C GLN A 73 -13.80 15.53 42.48
N ALA A 74 -14.51 16.36 41.70
CA ALA A 74 -15.86 16.79 42.02
C ALA A 74 -16.85 15.62 41.89
N PHE A 75 -16.70 14.81 40.85
CA PHE A 75 -17.60 13.69 40.57
C PHE A 75 -17.36 12.49 41.50
N ALA A 76 -16.11 12.17 41.84
CA ALA A 76 -15.77 11.07 42.75
C ALA A 76 -16.45 11.23 44.13
N SER A 77 -16.48 12.46 44.66
CA SER A 77 -17.16 12.76 45.93
C SER A 77 -18.67 12.54 45.86
N PHE A 78 -19.29 12.75 44.69
CA PHE A 78 -20.71 12.53 44.45
C PHE A 78 -21.03 11.04 44.25
N VAL A 79 -20.18 10.32 43.52
CA VAL A 79 -20.28 8.88 43.29
C VAL A 79 -20.27 8.11 44.61
N ASP A 80 -19.36 8.45 45.53
CA ASP A 80 -19.29 7.85 46.87
C ASP A 80 -20.59 8.08 47.66
N HIS A 81 -21.32 9.17 47.41
CA HIS A 81 -22.59 9.42 48.09
C HIS A 81 -23.77 8.64 47.48
N VAL A 82 -23.82 8.56 46.15
CA VAL A 82 -24.94 7.99 45.39
C VAL A 82 -24.88 6.46 45.32
N LEU A 83 -23.68 5.89 45.17
CA LEU A 83 -23.52 4.47 44.87
C LEU A 83 -22.89 3.64 46.01
N ALA A 84 -22.43 4.26 47.11
CA ALA A 84 -21.93 3.55 48.29
C ALA A 84 -22.85 2.48 48.91
N PRO A 85 -24.20 2.54 48.78
CA PRO A 85 -25.08 1.47 49.26
C PRO A 85 -25.01 0.18 48.43
N SER A 86 -24.37 0.19 47.26
CA SER A 86 -24.28 -0.97 46.35
C SER A 86 -23.02 -1.81 46.60
N GLN A 87 -23.09 -3.13 46.41
CA GLN A 87 -21.90 -4.02 46.45
C GLN A 87 -21.09 -4.00 45.13
N THR A 88 -21.37 -3.05 44.24
CA THR A 88 -20.80 -2.96 42.89
C THR A 88 -19.46 -2.20 42.92
N ALA A 89 -18.46 -2.71 42.20
CA ALA A 89 -17.18 -2.01 42.08
C ALA A 89 -17.32 -0.78 41.17
N ILE A 90 -16.90 0.39 41.63
CA ILE A 90 -16.96 1.62 40.84
C ILE A 90 -15.54 2.09 40.54
N GLN A 91 -15.27 2.37 39.28
CA GLN A 91 -14.01 2.90 38.80
C GLN A 91 -14.26 4.23 38.10
N VAL A 92 -13.42 5.22 38.38
CA VAL A 92 -13.42 6.49 37.67
C VAL A 92 -12.17 6.54 36.81
N ALA A 93 -12.36 6.64 35.49
CA ALA A 93 -11.31 6.76 34.49
C ALA A 93 -11.26 8.21 33.97
N GLY A 94 -10.05 8.77 33.89
CA GLY A 94 -9.84 10.10 33.32
C GLY A 94 -9.77 10.10 31.80
N VAL A 95 -10.34 11.12 31.18
CA VAL A 95 -10.22 11.45 29.75
C VAL A 95 -9.09 12.46 29.59
N ALA A 96 -8.07 12.12 28.82
CA ALA A 96 -7.03 13.07 28.46
C ALA A 96 -7.61 14.17 27.55
N VAL A 97 -7.13 15.41 27.71
CA VAL A 97 -7.69 16.63 27.09
C VAL A 97 -7.87 16.57 25.56
N ASN A 98 -7.05 15.76 24.87
CA ASN A 98 -7.02 15.68 23.39
C ASN A 98 -7.72 14.43 22.82
N ILE A 99 -8.46 13.68 23.64
CA ILE A 99 -9.14 12.45 23.23
C ILE A 99 -10.65 12.69 23.31
N SER A 100 -11.39 12.20 22.30
CA SER A 100 -12.85 12.28 22.31
C SER A 100 -13.42 11.40 23.42
N THR A 101 -14.49 11.87 24.09
CA THR A 101 -15.16 11.11 25.15
C THR A 101 -15.63 9.75 24.61
N GLU A 102 -16.09 9.70 23.36
CA GLU A 102 -16.53 8.48 22.67
C GLU A 102 -15.41 7.44 22.57
N PHE A 103 -14.20 7.86 22.19
CA PHE A 103 -13.07 6.94 22.15
C PHE A 103 -12.68 6.48 23.55
N SER A 104 -12.65 7.38 24.54
CA SER A 104 -12.35 7.03 25.93
C SER A 104 -13.37 6.05 26.53
N LEU A 105 -14.66 6.15 26.16
CA LEU A 105 -15.68 5.16 26.54
C LEU A 105 -15.35 3.78 25.97
N LEU A 106 -15.00 3.71 24.68
CA LEU A 106 -14.60 2.45 24.05
C LEU A 106 -13.30 1.89 24.62
N GLU A 107 -12.33 2.75 24.93
CA GLU A 107 -11.07 2.36 25.56
C GLU A 107 -11.32 1.80 26.97
N ALA A 108 -12.11 2.49 27.81
CA ALA A 108 -12.50 2.01 29.12
C ALA A 108 -13.24 0.66 29.03
N ALA A 109 -14.16 0.53 28.07
CA ALA A 109 -14.88 -0.71 27.81
C ALA A 109 -13.95 -1.86 27.39
N SER A 110 -12.90 -1.61 26.62
CA SER A 110 -11.91 -2.65 26.26
C SER A 110 -11.12 -3.20 27.45
N ARG A 111 -10.94 -2.38 28.50
CA ARG A 111 -10.17 -2.66 29.71
C ARG A 111 -11.01 -3.21 30.87
N SER A 112 -12.33 -3.26 30.71
CA SER A 112 -13.28 -3.79 31.68
C SER A 112 -12.85 -5.15 32.26
N SER A 113 -13.16 -5.41 33.53
CA SER A 113 -12.86 -6.72 34.14
C SER A 113 -13.85 -7.80 33.71
N GLN A 114 -14.99 -7.41 33.12
CA GLN A 114 -16.07 -8.31 32.73
C GLN A 114 -16.04 -8.60 31.23
N PRO A 115 -16.49 -9.81 30.80
CA PRO A 115 -16.54 -10.17 29.39
C PRO A 115 -17.59 -9.39 28.61
N ILE A 116 -18.66 -8.92 29.27
CA ILE A 116 -19.76 -8.20 28.65
C ILE A 116 -19.77 -6.76 29.17
N VAL A 117 -19.83 -5.81 28.24
CA VAL A 117 -19.84 -4.37 28.52
C VAL A 117 -21.06 -3.70 27.91
N LEU A 118 -21.79 -2.93 28.71
CA LEU A 118 -22.81 -1.99 28.28
C LEU A 118 -22.19 -0.59 28.22
N ILE A 119 -22.10 -0.02 27.03
CA ILE A 119 -21.49 1.28 26.79
C ILE A 119 -22.58 2.32 26.55
N ILE A 120 -22.51 3.45 27.24
CA ILE A 120 -23.49 4.54 27.22
C ILE A 120 -22.74 5.84 26.88
N ASP A 121 -23.28 6.69 26.02
CA ASP A 121 -22.74 8.02 25.74
C ASP A 121 -23.57 9.14 26.39
N SER A 122 -23.10 10.38 26.25
CA SER A 122 -23.75 11.57 26.80
C SER A 122 -25.09 11.91 26.15
N ASP A 123 -25.35 11.39 24.94
CA ASP A 123 -26.62 11.60 24.24
C ASP A 123 -27.75 10.73 24.83
N PHE A 124 -27.42 9.73 25.64
CA PHE A 124 -28.41 8.85 26.24
C PHE A 124 -29.09 9.50 27.45
N SER A 125 -30.43 9.59 27.41
CA SER A 125 -31.23 10.09 28.54
C SER A 125 -32.00 8.93 29.21
N PRO A 126 -31.50 8.40 30.34
CA PRO A 126 -32.18 7.32 31.05
C PRO A 126 -33.47 7.76 31.77
N HIS A 127 -33.64 9.06 32.05
CA HIS A 127 -34.83 9.59 32.74
C HIS A 127 -36.16 9.40 31.97
N ALA A 128 -36.10 9.09 30.68
CA ALA A 128 -37.28 8.78 29.87
C ALA A 128 -37.63 7.27 29.85
N GLN A 129 -36.85 6.41 30.50
CA GLN A 129 -36.99 4.94 30.45
C GLN A 129 -37.16 4.35 31.86
N SER A 130 -37.93 3.26 31.96
CA SER A 130 -38.31 2.54 33.19
C SER A 130 -37.14 2.28 34.17
N MET A 131 -37.42 2.04 35.47
CA MET A 131 -36.42 1.51 36.44
C MET A 131 -35.76 0.19 35.99
N SER A 132 -36.33 -0.48 34.98
CA SER A 132 -35.84 -1.72 34.37
C SER A 132 -35.12 -1.50 33.04
N TRP A 133 -34.73 -0.27 32.67
CA TRP A 133 -34.23 0.03 31.32
C TRP A 133 -32.96 -0.75 30.94
N ILE A 134 -32.04 -1.03 31.87
CA ILE A 134 -30.85 -1.88 31.59
C ILE A 134 -31.27 -3.30 31.25
N LYS A 135 -32.28 -3.84 31.93
CA LYS A 135 -32.84 -5.16 31.63
C LYS A 135 -33.49 -5.20 30.26
N GLU A 136 -34.29 -4.17 29.97
CA GLU A 136 -34.88 -3.99 28.66
C GLU A 136 -33.81 -3.82 27.57
N ALA A 137 -32.69 -3.16 27.90
CA ALA A 137 -31.55 -3.02 27.00
C ALA A 137 -30.88 -4.39 26.71
N ILE A 138 -30.68 -5.23 27.73
CA ILE A 138 -30.11 -6.56 27.54
C ILE A 138 -31.10 -7.49 26.81
N ASP A 139 -32.38 -7.47 27.18
CA ASP A 139 -33.42 -8.34 26.62
C ASP A 139 -33.79 -7.98 25.16
N ARG A 140 -33.67 -6.70 24.78
CA ARG A 140 -33.95 -6.22 23.41
C ARG A 140 -32.74 -6.31 22.47
N VAL A 141 -31.51 -6.44 22.97
CA VAL A 141 -30.33 -6.72 22.13
C VAL A 141 -30.45 -8.15 21.61
N LYS A 142 -31.05 -8.29 20.43
CA LYS A 142 -30.95 -9.52 19.65
C LYS A 142 -29.53 -9.56 19.08
N ALA A 143 -28.77 -10.61 19.39
CA ALA A 143 -27.57 -10.97 18.63
C ALA A 143 -27.98 -11.17 17.17
N SER A 144 -27.84 -10.15 16.31
CA SER A 144 -28.03 -10.34 14.87
C SER A 144 -26.73 -10.87 14.30
N HIS A 145 -26.81 -11.87 13.42
CA HIS A 145 -25.64 -12.60 12.90
C HIS A 145 -24.65 -11.73 12.09
N LEU A 146 -25.01 -10.49 11.79
CA LEU A 146 -24.19 -9.43 11.19
C LEU A 146 -24.79 -8.11 11.71
N PRO A 147 -24.09 -6.96 11.71
CA PRO A 147 -24.75 -5.66 11.89
C PRO A 147 -25.50 -5.30 10.61
N THR A 148 -26.49 -6.12 10.27
CA THR A 148 -27.57 -5.82 9.34
C THR A 148 -28.81 -5.75 10.21
N GLY A 149 -29.11 -4.54 10.69
CA GLY A 149 -30.46 -4.25 11.16
C GLY A 149 -31.41 -4.17 9.95
N PRO A 150 -32.73 -4.20 10.17
CA PRO A 150 -33.72 -3.94 9.11
C PRO A 150 -33.54 -2.57 8.43
N CYS A 151 -32.71 -1.70 9.01
CA CYS A 151 -32.35 -0.37 8.54
C CYS A 151 -30.87 -0.09 8.80
N GLY A 152 -30.10 0.18 7.73
CA GLY A 152 -28.74 0.70 7.78
C GLY A 152 -28.70 2.13 7.26
N TRP A 153 -27.97 3.02 7.92
CA TRP A 153 -27.72 4.39 7.44
C TRP A 153 -26.38 4.44 6.69
N GLN A 154 -26.35 5.08 5.52
CA GLN A 154 -25.12 5.40 4.79
C GLN A 154 -24.86 6.91 4.85
N TRP A 155 -23.58 7.29 5.03
CA TRP A 155 -23.11 8.66 4.84
C TRP A 155 -22.63 8.81 3.40
N PRO A 156 -22.99 9.88 2.67
CA PRO A 156 -22.36 10.17 1.38
C PRO A 156 -20.88 10.47 1.64
N TYR A 157 -19.97 9.69 1.05
CA TYR A 157 -18.53 9.93 1.17
C TYR A 157 -18.16 11.38 0.76
N ALA A 158 -17.20 11.94 1.49
CA ALA A 158 -16.57 13.26 1.36
C ALA A 158 -17.28 14.44 2.06
N GLU A 159 -16.56 15.02 3.03
CA GLU A 159 -16.70 16.39 3.56
C GLU A 159 -18.08 16.80 4.12
N GLY A 160 -18.34 16.41 5.37
CA GLY A 160 -18.79 17.33 6.42
C GLY A 160 -20.16 18.00 6.36
N SER A 161 -21.04 17.77 5.38
CA SER A 161 -22.33 18.51 5.33
C SER A 161 -23.59 17.72 4.93
N GLY A 162 -23.51 16.40 4.74
CA GLY A 162 -24.68 15.58 4.41
C GLY A 162 -25.41 15.03 5.64
N SER A 163 -26.75 15.13 5.67
CA SER A 163 -27.55 14.29 6.57
C SER A 163 -27.46 12.82 6.11
N PRO A 164 -27.33 11.86 7.03
CA PRO A 164 -27.29 10.45 6.64
C PRO A 164 -28.63 10.05 5.98
N TYR A 165 -28.69 8.94 5.23
CA TYR A 165 -29.95 8.43 4.68
C TYR A 165 -30.11 6.91 4.87
N LEU A 166 -31.37 6.46 4.96
CA LEU A 166 -31.78 5.07 5.14
C LEU A 166 -31.64 4.27 3.84
N VAL A 167 -30.97 3.12 3.89
CA VAL A 167 -30.90 2.15 2.79
C VAL A 167 -31.56 0.84 3.21
N LEU A 168 -32.67 0.49 2.57
CA LEU A 168 -33.37 -0.79 2.73
C LEU A 168 -32.44 -1.95 2.32
N GLY A 169 -32.14 -2.84 3.26
CA GLY A 169 -31.22 -3.96 3.04
C GLY A 169 -29.74 -3.56 2.94
N GLY A 170 -29.33 -2.43 3.51
CA GLY A 170 -27.91 -2.07 3.67
C GLY A 170 -27.30 -2.63 4.96
N GLN A 171 -25.98 -2.86 5.00
CA GLN A 171 -25.26 -3.09 6.26
C GLN A 171 -25.45 -1.88 7.19
N ALA A 172 -25.75 -2.13 8.46
CA ALA A 172 -25.74 -1.10 9.49
C ALA A 172 -24.27 -0.72 9.75
N ALA A 173 -23.77 0.25 8.99
CA ALA A 173 -22.42 0.79 9.16
C ALA A 173 -22.30 1.70 10.41
N PHE A 174 -23.23 1.63 11.36
CA PHE A 174 -23.34 2.54 12.49
C PHE A 174 -23.87 1.83 13.74
N MET A 175 -23.15 1.90 14.86
CA MET A 175 -23.62 1.51 16.19
C MET A 175 -23.72 2.77 17.05
N LYS A 176 -24.91 3.11 17.59
CA LYS A 176 -25.04 4.19 18.57
C LYS A 176 -25.16 3.61 19.99
N PRO A 177 -24.56 4.23 21.00
CA PRO A 177 -24.88 3.92 22.38
C PRO A 177 -26.39 4.10 22.68
N PRO A 178 -26.97 3.27 23.56
CA PRO A 178 -26.29 2.23 24.32
C PRO A 178 -25.90 1.02 23.45
N VAL A 179 -24.70 0.47 23.68
CA VAL A 179 -24.18 -0.71 22.96
C VAL A 179 -23.85 -1.81 23.95
N LEU A 180 -24.30 -3.04 23.69
CA LEU A 180 -23.90 -4.23 24.44
C LEU A 180 -22.92 -5.03 23.59
N ALA A 181 -21.68 -5.16 24.05
CA ALA A 181 -20.62 -5.83 23.29
C ALA A 181 -19.79 -6.75 24.17
N HIS A 182 -19.13 -7.72 23.55
CA HIS A 182 -18.10 -8.48 24.25
C HIS A 182 -16.82 -7.63 24.34
N ARG A 183 -16.20 -7.58 25.52
CA ARG A 183 -14.99 -6.79 25.79
C ARG A 183 -13.89 -7.02 24.75
N GLN A 184 -13.66 -8.27 24.37
CA GLN A 184 -12.64 -8.62 23.37
C GLN A 184 -12.94 -8.02 21.98
N GLN A 185 -14.22 -7.95 21.60
CA GLN A 185 -14.63 -7.36 20.32
C GLN A 185 -14.40 -5.85 20.33
N VAL A 186 -14.76 -5.19 21.43
CA VAL A 186 -14.47 -3.77 21.63
C VAL A 186 -12.97 -3.54 21.51
N HIS A 187 -12.18 -4.33 22.24
CA HIS A 187 -10.73 -4.28 22.27
C HIS A 187 -10.07 -4.43 20.89
N GLU A 188 -10.58 -5.31 20.05
CA GLU A 188 -10.08 -5.50 18.67
C GLU A 188 -10.49 -4.34 17.76
N ALA A 189 -11.72 -3.84 17.90
CA ALA A 189 -12.30 -2.85 17.00
C ALA A 189 -11.84 -1.41 17.26
N ILE A 190 -11.36 -1.09 18.47
CA ILE A 190 -10.84 0.25 18.78
C ILE A 190 -9.48 0.54 18.15
N ASN A 191 -8.77 -0.49 17.71
CA ASN A 191 -7.47 -0.34 17.06
C ASN A 191 -7.63 0.19 15.64
N GLY A 192 -7.09 1.38 15.38
CA GLY A 192 -7.16 2.10 14.10
C GLY A 192 -8.43 2.91 13.87
N LEU A 193 -9.23 3.18 14.92
CA LEU A 193 -10.36 4.10 14.80
C LEU A 193 -9.86 5.54 14.51
N PRO A 194 -10.55 6.28 13.62
CA PRO A 194 -10.22 7.67 13.33
C PRO A 194 -10.50 8.58 14.54
N ILE A 195 -9.83 9.73 14.59
CA ILE A 195 -9.97 10.73 15.68
C ILE A 195 -11.22 11.62 15.48
N THR A 196 -11.90 11.52 14.34
CA THR A 196 -13.04 12.38 13.98
C THR A 196 -14.34 12.02 14.72
N ALA A 197 -15.30 12.95 14.67
CA ALA A 197 -16.60 12.94 15.38
C ALA A 197 -17.57 11.79 15.06
N SER A 198 -17.09 10.71 14.43
CA SER A 198 -17.90 9.55 14.08
C SER A 198 -17.26 8.24 14.58
N VAL A 199 -16.59 8.26 15.74
CA VAL A 199 -16.03 7.08 16.44
C VAL A 199 -17.02 5.91 16.45
N TRP A 200 -18.28 6.17 16.78
CA TRP A 200 -19.39 5.22 16.77
C TRP A 200 -19.69 4.62 15.38
N SER A 201 -19.59 5.42 14.31
CA SER A 201 -19.71 4.95 12.93
C SER A 201 -18.55 4.05 12.53
N ALA A 202 -17.32 4.44 12.90
CA ALA A 202 -16.12 3.71 12.56
C ALA A 202 -16.07 2.38 13.31
N PHE A 203 -16.47 2.37 14.59
CA PHE A 203 -16.67 1.18 15.40
C PHE A 203 -17.74 0.26 14.77
N GLY A 204 -18.90 0.80 14.39
CA GLY A 204 -19.94 0.08 13.65
C GLY A 204 -19.43 -0.59 12.37
N ALA A 205 -18.75 0.17 11.52
CA ALA A 205 -18.17 -0.33 10.28
C ALA A 205 -17.08 -1.38 10.51
N HIS A 206 -16.28 -1.25 11.57
CA HIS A 206 -15.26 -2.24 11.92
C HIS A 206 -15.90 -3.58 12.31
N THR A 207 -16.84 -3.56 13.26
CA THR A 207 -17.57 -4.76 13.71
C THR A 207 -18.33 -5.44 12.55
N ALA A 208 -18.82 -4.65 11.58
CA ALA A 208 -19.45 -5.18 10.37
C ALA A 208 -18.50 -5.97 9.48
N ARG A 209 -17.27 -5.49 9.30
CA ARG A 209 -16.27 -6.13 8.43
C ARG A 209 -15.72 -7.40 9.04
N THR A 210 -15.50 -7.42 10.35
CA THR A 210 -14.88 -8.55 11.05
C THR A 210 -15.85 -9.71 11.29
N GLN A 211 -17.14 -9.55 10.95
CA GLN A 211 -18.20 -10.55 11.16
C GLN A 211 -18.18 -11.15 12.58
N LEU A 212 -17.89 -10.31 13.57
CA LEU A 212 -17.88 -10.73 14.97
C LEU A 212 -19.33 -11.09 15.35
N SER A 213 -19.64 -12.39 15.35
CA SER A 213 -20.91 -12.89 15.85
C SER A 213 -21.06 -12.43 17.30
N ASP A 214 -22.24 -11.95 17.68
CA ASP A 214 -22.66 -11.60 19.05
C ASP A 214 -22.45 -10.13 19.50
N ALA A 215 -22.00 -9.23 18.62
CA ALA A 215 -22.06 -7.78 18.88
C ALA A 215 -23.42 -7.19 18.48
N GLY A 216 -24.05 -6.40 19.35
CA GLY A 216 -25.35 -5.76 19.07
C GLY A 216 -25.49 -4.38 19.70
N GLY A 217 -26.04 -3.43 18.95
CA GLY A 217 -26.31 -2.07 19.43
C GLY A 217 -27.79 -1.69 19.29
N PHE A 218 -28.24 -0.70 20.06
CA PHE A 218 -29.53 -0.08 19.84
C PHE A 218 -29.47 0.89 18.65
N VAL A 219 -30.38 0.73 17.68
CA VAL A 219 -30.77 1.87 16.85
C VAL A 219 -31.98 2.49 17.53
N THR A 220 -31.75 3.46 18.42
CA THR A 220 -32.85 4.27 18.94
C THR A 220 -33.33 5.18 17.80
N ALA A 221 -34.43 4.80 17.14
CA ALA A 221 -35.10 5.67 16.19
C ALA A 221 -35.67 6.87 16.95
N SER A 222 -34.91 7.97 16.98
CA SER A 222 -35.44 9.27 17.38
C SER A 222 -36.25 9.82 16.19
N SER A 223 -37.57 9.84 16.37
CA SER A 223 -38.61 10.48 15.56
C SER A 223 -39.03 9.84 14.21
N SER A 224 -40.28 9.35 14.20
CA SER A 224 -41.26 9.22 13.09
C SER A 224 -41.00 8.37 11.83
N PHE A 225 -39.85 7.74 11.60
CA PHE A 225 -39.70 6.82 10.45
C PHE A 225 -39.68 5.35 10.89
N TYR A 226 -40.83 4.69 10.77
CA TYR A 226 -41.01 3.26 11.05
C TYR A 226 -40.21 2.41 10.06
N CYS A 227 -39.30 1.57 10.57
CA CYS A 227 -38.79 0.40 9.85
C CYS A 227 -39.72 -0.78 10.17
N PRO A 228 -40.50 -1.31 9.21
CA PRO A 228 -41.39 -2.43 9.49
C PRO A 228 -40.56 -3.66 9.84
N ALA A 229 -40.84 -4.25 11.01
CA ALA A 229 -40.43 -5.60 11.30
C ALA A 229 -41.14 -6.52 10.30
N GLU A 230 -40.40 -7.50 9.75
CA GLU A 230 -40.85 -8.53 8.80
C GLU A 230 -40.79 -8.15 7.31
N SER A 231 -39.75 -8.64 6.63
CA SER A 231 -39.85 -9.67 5.57
C SER A 231 -38.69 -9.61 4.57
N GLY A 232 -37.86 -10.65 4.56
CA GLY A 232 -36.88 -10.88 3.50
C GLY A 232 -35.82 -11.91 3.90
N PRO A 233 -35.65 -13.03 3.16
CA PRO A 233 -34.57 -13.96 3.43
C PRO A 233 -33.22 -13.28 3.17
N ALA A 234 -32.28 -13.45 4.10
CA ALA A 234 -30.93 -12.87 4.10
C ALA A 234 -30.02 -13.29 2.91
N GLU A 235 -30.55 -14.01 1.92
CA GLU A 235 -29.79 -14.70 0.87
C GLU A 235 -29.44 -13.84 -0.38
N LYS A 236 -29.77 -12.56 -0.42
CA LYS A 236 -29.45 -11.68 -1.57
C LYS A 236 -28.82 -10.34 -1.20
N LEU A 237 -28.05 -10.31 -0.12
CA LEU A 237 -27.17 -9.18 0.20
C LEU A 237 -25.84 -9.37 -0.51
N ILE A 238 -25.50 -8.45 -1.42
CA ILE A 238 -24.13 -8.32 -1.93
C ILE A 238 -23.28 -7.81 -0.76
N VAL A 239 -22.80 -8.73 0.06
CA VAL A 239 -21.61 -8.51 0.89
C VAL A 239 -20.54 -8.05 -0.11
N ARG A 240 -20.09 -6.79 -0.03
CA ARG A 240 -18.75 -6.50 -0.58
C ARG A 240 -17.87 -7.49 0.14
N LYS A 241 -17.39 -8.50 -0.59
CA LYS A 241 -16.51 -9.51 -0.03
C LYS A 241 -15.46 -8.72 0.78
N PRO A 242 -15.12 -9.13 2.01
CA PRO A 242 -13.88 -8.66 2.60
C PRO A 242 -12.83 -8.78 1.51
N PHE A 243 -12.00 -7.75 1.33
CA PHE A 243 -10.87 -7.85 0.40
C PHE A 243 -10.27 -9.24 0.59
N ALA A 244 -10.31 -10.05 -0.47
CA ALA A 244 -9.87 -11.43 -0.38
C ALA A 244 -8.36 -11.36 -0.10
N GLY A 245 -7.96 -11.45 1.17
CA GLY A 245 -6.57 -11.31 1.61
C GLY A 245 -6.29 -10.19 2.62
N ALA A 246 -7.05 -10.09 3.72
CA ALA A 246 -6.60 -9.26 4.85
C ALA A 246 -5.22 -9.77 5.33
N GLN A 247 -4.24 -8.87 5.41
CA GLN A 247 -2.87 -9.19 5.81
C GLN A 247 -2.63 -8.71 7.24
N THR A 248 -1.84 -9.47 8.00
CA THR A 248 -1.33 -9.02 9.30
C THR A 248 0.02 -8.35 9.11
N PHE A 249 0.14 -7.14 9.68
CA PHE A 249 1.35 -6.34 9.73
C PHE A 249 1.83 -6.24 11.18
N LEU A 250 3.10 -6.57 11.41
CA LEU A 250 3.77 -6.34 12.67
C LEU A 250 4.62 -5.08 12.54
N VAL A 251 4.44 -4.12 13.44
CA VAL A 251 5.18 -2.85 13.46
C VAL A 251 6.03 -2.83 14.72
N ILE A 252 7.35 -2.96 14.58
CA ILE A 252 8.28 -3.04 15.71
C ILE A 252 9.25 -1.87 15.64
N LEU A 253 9.02 -0.85 16.46
CA LEU A 253 9.76 0.41 16.40
C LEU A 253 10.55 0.69 17.68
N ALA A 254 11.54 1.57 17.59
CA ALA A 254 12.41 1.89 18.73
C ALA A 254 11.72 2.75 19.80
N SER A 255 10.74 3.60 19.43
CA SER A 255 10.02 4.45 20.39
C SER A 255 8.62 4.83 19.89
N THR A 256 7.82 5.44 20.77
CA THR A 256 6.50 6.01 20.43
C THR A 256 6.57 7.14 19.40
N ASN A 257 7.65 7.93 19.38
CA ASN A 257 7.88 8.94 18.34
C ASN A 257 8.01 8.32 16.94
N HIS A 258 8.60 7.12 16.83
CA HIS A 258 8.66 6.41 15.56
C HIS A 258 7.27 5.92 15.13
N LEU A 259 6.39 5.54 16.07
CA LEU A 259 5.00 5.24 15.75
C LEU A 259 4.30 6.50 15.22
N GLN A 260 4.46 7.65 15.87
CA GLN A 260 3.91 8.91 15.36
C GLN A 260 4.41 9.25 13.94
N ASP A 261 5.69 9.02 13.66
CA ASP A 261 6.26 9.22 12.31
C ASP A 261 5.65 8.26 11.27
N PHE A 262 5.20 7.05 11.67
CA PHE A 262 4.63 6.02 10.79
C PHE A 262 3.09 6.07 10.66
N GLN A 263 2.45 7.08 11.25
CA GLN A 263 0.99 7.10 11.47
C GLN A 263 0.14 7.03 10.21
N GLU A 264 0.51 7.75 9.16
CA GLU A 264 -0.29 7.75 7.92
C GLU A 264 -0.30 6.35 7.29
N THR A 265 0.83 5.63 7.37
CA THR A 265 0.97 4.28 6.80
C THR A 265 0.13 3.27 7.57
N TYR A 266 0.29 3.16 8.90
CA TYR A 266 -0.48 2.17 9.64
C TYR A 266 -1.98 2.48 9.68
N CYS A 267 -2.38 3.75 9.73
CA CYS A 267 -3.80 4.11 9.74
C CYS A 267 -4.47 3.71 8.43
N ARG A 268 -3.78 3.94 7.31
CA ARG A 268 -4.27 3.53 5.99
C ARG A 268 -4.37 2.01 5.86
N LEU A 269 -3.35 1.26 6.32
CA LEU A 269 -3.41 -0.21 6.35
C LEU A 269 -4.65 -0.71 7.11
N ILE A 270 -4.94 -0.14 8.29
CA ILE A 270 -6.11 -0.52 9.08
C ILE A 270 -7.41 -0.12 8.36
N SER A 271 -7.48 1.06 7.75
CA SER A 271 -8.67 1.49 7.00
C SER A 271 -8.99 0.61 5.79
N GLN A 272 -7.97 -0.03 5.19
CA GLN A 272 -8.11 -1.01 4.12
C GLN A 272 -8.54 -2.40 4.63
N GLY A 273 -8.67 -2.57 5.96
CA GLY A 273 -9.11 -3.81 6.60
C GLY A 273 -7.98 -4.76 7.00
N ASN A 274 -6.72 -4.31 7.00
CA ASN A 274 -5.58 -5.10 7.48
C ASN A 274 -5.47 -5.06 9.01
N SER A 275 -4.85 -6.10 9.58
CA SER A 275 -4.55 -6.14 11.02
C SER A 275 -3.17 -5.57 11.28
N VAL A 276 -3.07 -4.54 12.13
CA VAL A 276 -1.78 -3.97 12.53
C VAL A 276 -1.55 -4.21 14.03
N ARG A 277 -0.43 -4.85 14.37
CA ARG A 277 0.01 -5.03 15.76
C ARG A 277 1.33 -4.28 15.98
N ALA A 278 1.31 -3.28 16.85
CA ALA A 278 2.47 -2.43 17.10
C ALA A 278 3.18 -2.75 18.41
N PHE A 279 4.51 -2.63 18.38
CA PHE A 279 5.42 -2.92 19.47
C PHE A 279 6.50 -1.84 19.55
N VAL A 280 6.87 -1.46 20.77
CA VAL A 280 7.92 -0.47 21.05
C VAL A 280 8.99 -1.08 21.94
N ALA A 281 10.25 -1.04 21.51
CA ALA A 281 11.36 -1.67 22.24
C ALA A 281 12.03 -0.78 23.31
N GLY A 282 11.88 0.54 23.23
CA GLY A 282 12.73 1.51 23.96
C GLY A 282 12.20 2.08 25.28
N GLY A 283 11.46 1.32 26.10
CA GLY A 283 10.97 1.82 27.40
C GLY A 283 11.81 1.39 28.60
N LEU A 284 12.36 2.34 29.34
CA LEU A 284 12.84 2.11 30.71
C LEU A 284 11.65 2.08 31.69
N THR A 285 11.45 0.92 32.30
CA THR A 285 10.94 0.67 33.67
C THR A 285 9.81 1.57 34.23
N ASN A 286 8.62 0.95 34.41
CA ASN A 286 7.40 1.37 35.15
C ASN A 286 6.17 1.82 34.33
N GLU A 287 6.23 1.92 33.00
CA GLU A 287 5.04 2.17 32.17
C GLU A 287 4.20 0.89 31.95
N SER A 288 2.90 1.05 31.67
CA SER A 288 2.01 -0.07 31.36
C SER A 288 2.47 -0.85 30.13
N LEU A 289 2.38 -2.18 30.17
CA LEU A 289 2.81 -3.05 29.06
C LEU A 289 2.00 -2.85 27.77
N ASP A 290 0.76 -2.35 27.89
CA ASP A 290 -0.11 -1.97 26.78
C ASP A 290 -0.37 -0.45 26.84
N GLY A 291 -0.36 0.23 25.69
CA GLY A 291 -0.57 1.67 25.58
C GLY A 291 -1.23 2.08 24.25
N TRP A 292 -1.57 3.36 24.13
CA TRP A 292 -2.21 3.95 22.95
C TRP A 292 -1.40 5.11 22.38
N ILE A 293 -1.22 5.11 21.06
CA ILE A 293 -0.82 6.29 20.29
C ILE A 293 -2.09 6.94 19.80
N HIS A 294 -2.30 8.19 20.20
CA HIS A 294 -3.32 9.05 19.64
C HIS A 294 -2.64 9.91 18.57
N GLY A 295 -2.68 9.43 17.32
CA GLY A 295 -2.12 10.17 16.18
C GLY A 295 -3.03 11.34 15.77
N ASP A 296 -2.80 11.88 14.58
CA ASP A 296 -3.62 12.87 13.89
C ASP A 296 -4.66 12.22 12.96
N SER A 297 -4.41 10.97 12.53
CA SER A 297 -5.29 10.23 11.61
C SER A 297 -6.12 9.12 12.28
N CYS A 298 -5.51 8.36 13.19
CA CYS A 298 -6.20 7.30 13.93
C CYS A 298 -5.50 6.97 15.26
N HIS A 299 -6.21 6.24 16.12
CA HIS A 299 -5.67 5.69 17.36
C HIS A 299 -5.06 4.31 17.11
N LEU A 300 -3.86 4.05 17.63
CA LEU A 300 -3.19 2.75 17.49
C LEU A 300 -2.80 2.20 18.85
N ARG A 301 -3.15 0.94 19.10
CA ARG A 301 -2.68 0.22 20.27
C ARG A 301 -1.27 -0.30 20.05
N TYR A 302 -0.40 -0.09 21.01
CA TYR A 302 0.94 -0.67 21.01
C TYR A 302 1.23 -1.42 22.30
N ARG A 303 2.22 -2.32 22.24
CA ARG A 303 2.77 -2.99 23.41
C ARG A 303 4.23 -2.62 23.63
N MET A 304 4.61 -2.44 24.89
CA MET A 304 6.00 -2.31 25.27
C MET A 304 6.65 -3.69 25.28
N LEU A 305 7.80 -3.81 24.63
CA LEU A 305 8.60 -5.02 24.68
C LEU A 305 9.48 -4.98 25.93
N GLY A 306 9.51 -6.09 26.67
CA GLY A 306 10.36 -6.23 27.84
C GLY A 306 11.84 -5.97 27.52
N SER A 307 12.58 -5.44 28.49
CA SER A 307 14.00 -5.12 28.36
C SER A 307 14.90 -6.36 28.25
N SER A 308 14.39 -7.54 28.60
CA SER A 308 15.12 -8.80 28.48
C SER A 308 14.91 -9.47 27.12
N SER A 309 15.99 -9.96 26.51
CA SER A 309 15.94 -10.59 25.19
C SER A 309 15.10 -11.88 25.18
N MET A 310 15.05 -12.60 26.30
CA MET A 310 14.31 -13.86 26.41
C MET A 310 12.79 -13.63 26.49
N GLU A 311 12.34 -12.64 27.27
CA GLU A 311 10.92 -12.25 27.30
C GLU A 311 10.48 -11.64 25.97
N PHE A 312 11.35 -10.85 25.32
CA PHE A 312 11.10 -10.36 23.97
C PHE A 312 10.89 -11.51 22.98
N ILE A 313 11.82 -12.47 22.95
CA ILE A 313 11.73 -13.64 22.06
C ILE A 313 10.47 -14.45 22.36
N MET A 314 10.14 -14.70 23.63
CA MET A 314 8.92 -15.42 23.99
C MET A 314 7.66 -14.65 23.60
N SER A 315 7.62 -13.33 23.84
CA SER A 315 6.48 -12.48 23.47
C SER A 315 6.25 -12.47 21.96
N ILE A 316 7.32 -12.40 21.18
CA ILE A 316 7.26 -12.46 19.73
C ILE A 316 6.91 -13.88 19.23
N MET A 317 7.47 -14.94 19.82
CA MET A 317 7.16 -16.33 19.45
C MET A 317 5.71 -16.70 19.77
N THR A 318 5.13 -16.18 20.86
CA THR A 318 3.71 -16.40 21.18
C THR A 318 2.75 -15.75 20.16
N LEU A 319 3.20 -14.77 19.38
CA LEU A 319 2.41 -14.20 18.29
C LEU A 319 2.29 -15.15 17.08
N LYS A 320 3.03 -16.27 17.04
CA LYS A 320 2.90 -17.32 16.00
C LYS A 320 1.61 -18.15 16.11
N THR A 321 0.75 -17.90 17.09
CA THR A 321 -0.48 -18.67 17.26
C THR A 321 -1.61 -18.11 16.40
N HIS A 322 -2.20 -19.00 15.60
CA HIS A 322 -3.32 -18.85 14.65
C HIS A 322 -2.88 -18.60 13.21
N ASN A 323 -2.79 -19.67 12.40
CA ASN A 323 -3.12 -19.80 10.96
C ASN A 323 -3.01 -18.59 9.99
N ASP A 324 -2.23 -17.56 10.32
CA ASP A 324 -2.13 -16.29 9.61
C ASP A 324 -1.16 -16.47 8.42
N PRO A 325 -1.50 -15.99 7.21
CA PRO A 325 -0.52 -15.87 6.13
C PRO A 325 0.66 -15.02 6.61
N SER A 326 1.89 -15.44 6.28
CA SER A 326 3.14 -14.85 6.75
C SER A 326 3.09 -13.32 6.94
N PRO A 327 3.16 -12.79 8.17
CA PRO A 327 3.11 -11.36 8.40
C PRO A 327 4.21 -10.58 7.69
N VAL A 328 3.88 -9.35 7.27
CA VAL A 328 4.88 -8.35 6.89
C VAL A 328 5.33 -7.64 8.17
N VAL A 329 6.64 -7.54 8.37
CA VAL A 329 7.22 -6.98 9.59
C VAL A 329 7.96 -5.70 9.26
N PHE A 330 7.38 -4.55 9.64
CA PHE A 330 8.06 -3.27 9.61
C PHE A 330 8.93 -3.14 10.87
N VAL A 331 10.22 -2.86 10.69
CA VAL A 331 11.17 -2.74 11.79
C VAL A 331 11.96 -1.44 11.68
N SER A 332 12.07 -0.69 12.78
CA SER A 332 12.93 0.51 12.81
C SER A 332 14.41 0.10 12.75
N SER A 333 15.17 0.66 11.81
CA SER A 333 16.60 0.39 11.65
C SER A 333 17.42 0.79 12.88
N GLU A 334 16.95 1.78 13.64
CA GLU A 334 17.54 2.28 14.88
C GLU A 334 17.58 1.20 15.97
N LEU A 335 16.73 0.16 15.89
CA LEU A 335 16.79 -1.01 16.77
C LEU A 335 18.12 -1.75 16.70
N SER A 336 18.82 -1.69 15.55
CA SER A 336 20.16 -2.27 15.43
C SER A 336 21.17 -1.67 16.43
N VAL A 337 20.94 -0.43 16.87
CA VAL A 337 21.76 0.30 17.84
C VAL A 337 21.12 0.29 19.23
N SER A 338 19.82 0.63 19.33
CA SER A 338 19.14 0.77 20.61
C SER A 338 18.82 -0.58 21.27
N SER A 339 18.64 -1.64 20.47
CA SER A 339 18.27 -2.98 20.95
C SER A 339 18.87 -4.07 20.04
N PRO A 340 20.21 -4.22 19.98
CA PRO A 340 20.87 -5.07 18.98
C PRO A 340 20.45 -6.54 19.03
N LEU A 341 20.19 -7.07 20.23
CA LEU A 341 19.73 -8.45 20.43
C LEU A 341 18.32 -8.68 19.87
N VAL A 342 17.42 -7.69 20.03
CA VAL A 342 16.08 -7.69 19.44
C VAL A 342 16.19 -7.72 17.92
N TYR A 343 16.98 -6.81 17.35
CA TYR A 343 17.18 -6.72 15.91
C TYR A 343 17.79 -8.00 15.31
N ALA A 344 18.84 -8.55 15.95
CA ALA A 344 19.44 -9.82 15.54
C ALA A 344 18.48 -11.00 15.64
N SER A 345 17.61 -11.03 16.66
CA SER A 345 16.58 -12.07 16.80
C SER A 345 15.51 -11.98 15.71
N LEU A 346 15.16 -10.79 15.23
CA LEU A 346 14.24 -10.63 14.09
C LEU A 346 14.86 -11.16 12.80
N GLN A 347 16.18 -11.01 12.62
CA GLN A 347 16.90 -11.50 11.45
C GLN A 347 17.16 -13.01 11.48
N THR A 348 17.43 -13.58 12.66
CA THR A 348 17.85 -14.99 12.81
C THR A 348 16.75 -15.92 13.33
N GLY A 349 15.77 -15.37 14.06
CA GLY A 349 14.82 -16.11 14.87
C GLY A 349 13.49 -16.35 14.16
N GLY A 350 13.37 -17.46 13.43
CA GLY A 350 12.07 -18.07 13.09
C GLY A 350 11.11 -17.24 12.22
N PHE A 351 11.54 -16.11 11.66
CA PHE A 351 10.80 -15.30 10.69
C PHE A 351 11.10 -15.69 9.23
N SER A 352 11.66 -16.88 8.98
CA SER A 352 12.14 -17.34 7.66
C SER A 352 11.10 -17.32 6.53
N HIS A 353 9.82 -17.18 6.85
CA HIS A 353 8.72 -17.08 5.88
C HIS A 353 8.09 -15.68 5.78
N HIS A 354 8.63 -14.68 6.49
CA HIS A 354 8.06 -13.33 6.62
C HIS A 354 8.87 -12.31 5.81
N THR A 355 8.19 -11.26 5.36
CA THR A 355 8.85 -10.12 4.73
C THR A 355 9.26 -9.12 5.81
N LEU A 356 10.57 -9.08 6.11
CA LEU A 356 11.14 -8.07 7.01
C LEU A 356 11.50 -6.80 6.23
N VAL A 357 10.98 -5.66 6.68
CA VAL A 357 11.15 -4.35 6.05
C VAL A 357 11.80 -3.42 7.08
N PRO A 358 13.13 -3.29 7.07
CA PRO A 358 13.81 -2.27 7.86
C PRO A 358 13.46 -0.89 7.32
N LEU A 359 13.23 0.08 8.21
CA LEU A 359 12.91 1.46 7.87
C LEU A 359 13.67 2.39 8.81
N THR A 360 14.36 3.38 8.25
CA THR A 360 14.90 4.50 9.03
C THR A 360 13.78 5.44 9.44
N ARG A 361 14.05 6.37 10.36
CA ARG A 361 13.09 7.40 10.74
C ARG A 361 12.56 8.23 9.56
N ASP A 362 13.40 8.56 8.58
CA ASP A 362 12.97 9.28 7.39
C ASP A 362 12.12 8.39 6.48
N ASP A 363 12.42 7.09 6.38
CA ASP A 363 11.58 6.15 5.63
C ASP A 363 10.17 6.03 6.25
N LEU A 364 10.06 5.98 7.59
CA LEU A 364 8.77 5.85 8.29
C LEU A 364 7.80 6.99 7.96
N LYS A 365 8.32 8.22 7.85
CA LYS A 365 7.51 9.39 7.47
C LYS A 365 7.02 9.32 6.03
N ASN A 366 7.73 8.58 5.18
CA ASN A 366 7.58 8.58 3.73
C ASN A 366 7.09 7.23 3.17
N SER A 367 6.58 6.34 4.01
CA SER A 367 6.20 4.96 3.65
C SER A 367 4.74 4.77 3.22
N LEU A 368 3.96 5.85 3.05
CA LEU A 368 2.53 5.73 2.70
C LEU A 368 2.28 4.90 1.43
N TRP A 369 3.18 5.00 0.44
CA TRP A 369 3.09 4.21 -0.80
C TRP A 369 3.11 2.70 -0.58
N MET A 370 3.69 2.23 0.53
CA MET A 370 3.78 0.80 0.85
C MET A 370 2.39 0.18 1.06
N THR A 371 1.38 0.98 1.42
CA THR A 371 0.00 0.51 1.59
C THR A 371 -0.72 0.22 0.27
N VAL A 372 -0.10 0.56 -0.87
CA VAL A 372 -0.62 0.24 -2.21
C VAL A 372 -0.34 -1.23 -2.55
N LEU A 373 0.59 -1.88 -1.84
CA LEU A 373 1.00 -3.25 -2.13
C LEU A 373 -0.01 -4.27 -1.62
N THR A 374 -0.33 -5.25 -2.45
CA THR A 374 -1.18 -6.39 -2.09
C THR A 374 -0.39 -7.45 -1.30
N PRO A 375 -1.07 -8.34 -0.55
CA PRO A 375 -0.41 -9.42 0.18
C PRO A 375 0.52 -10.29 -0.68
N GLN A 376 0.10 -10.58 -1.93
CA GLN A 376 0.89 -11.39 -2.85
C GLN A 376 2.18 -10.67 -3.29
N GLN A 377 2.14 -9.35 -3.43
CA GLN A 377 3.30 -8.54 -3.82
C GLN A 377 4.34 -8.51 -2.69
N TRP A 378 3.92 -8.44 -1.43
CA TRP A 378 4.82 -8.44 -0.28
C TRP A 378 5.75 -9.65 -0.19
N ILE A 379 5.33 -10.81 -0.69
CA ILE A 379 6.14 -12.03 -0.73
C ILE A 379 7.41 -11.85 -1.60
N TRP A 380 7.36 -10.96 -2.59
CA TRP A 380 8.45 -10.72 -3.54
C TRP A 380 9.38 -9.57 -3.15
N TRP A 381 9.09 -8.85 -2.07
CA TRP A 381 9.83 -7.68 -1.60
C TRP A 381 11.36 -7.89 -1.57
N SER A 382 11.79 -8.99 -0.93
CA SER A 382 13.21 -9.28 -0.74
C SER A 382 13.88 -9.93 -1.96
N LYS A 383 13.11 -10.31 -2.99
CA LYS A 383 13.64 -10.96 -4.19
C LYS A 383 14.17 -9.95 -5.21
N ILE A 384 13.55 -8.77 -5.29
CA ILE A 384 13.88 -7.75 -6.27
C ILE A 384 15.23 -7.11 -5.93
N THR A 385 16.15 -7.12 -6.89
CA THR A 385 17.44 -6.42 -6.82
C THR A 385 17.49 -5.31 -7.86
N ILE A 386 17.93 -4.11 -7.48
CA ILE A 386 18.14 -2.99 -8.40
C ILE A 386 19.64 -2.68 -8.47
N ASP A 387 20.24 -2.87 -9.64
CA ASP A 387 21.60 -2.42 -9.93
C ASP A 387 21.55 -0.99 -10.50
N ILE A 388 22.32 -0.07 -9.92
CA ILE A 388 22.38 1.32 -10.37
C ILE A 388 23.63 1.53 -11.21
N SER A 389 23.45 2.01 -12.43
CA SER A 389 24.52 2.30 -13.37
C SER A 389 24.52 3.78 -13.74
N VAL A 390 25.62 4.47 -13.45
CA VAL A 390 25.83 5.88 -13.77
C VAL A 390 26.89 6.02 -14.85
N ILE A 391 26.57 6.69 -15.94
CA ILE A 391 27.46 6.87 -17.09
C ILE A 391 27.89 8.33 -17.15
N THR A 392 29.20 8.57 -17.25
CA THR A 392 29.76 9.93 -17.23
C THR A 392 31.01 10.07 -18.09
N ASN A 393 31.31 11.31 -18.46
CA ASN A 393 32.53 11.68 -19.18
C ASN A 393 33.22 12.88 -18.53
N ASN A 394 32.88 14.11 -18.94
CA ASN A 394 33.62 15.32 -18.60
C ASN A 394 32.68 16.45 -18.18
N ARG A 395 31.72 16.11 -17.31
CA ARG A 395 30.72 17.05 -16.75
C ARG A 395 30.70 16.94 -15.22
N PRO A 396 31.77 17.36 -14.53
CA PRO A 396 31.95 17.13 -13.10
C PRO A 396 30.79 17.66 -12.25
N GLN A 397 30.33 18.88 -12.53
CA GLN A 397 29.23 19.52 -11.78
C GLN A 397 27.90 18.78 -11.94
N SER A 398 27.66 18.25 -13.16
CA SER A 398 26.47 17.47 -13.47
C SER A 398 26.50 16.12 -12.74
N LEU A 399 27.63 15.42 -12.82
CA LEU A 399 27.84 14.17 -12.10
C LEU A 399 27.68 14.36 -10.59
N ALA A 400 28.27 15.42 -10.02
CA ALA A 400 28.15 15.73 -8.59
C ALA A 400 26.68 15.94 -8.17
N ARG A 401 25.87 16.59 -9.01
CA ARG A 401 24.43 16.76 -8.77
C ARG A 401 23.71 15.41 -8.77
N LEU A 402 23.94 14.56 -9.78
CA LEU A 402 23.35 13.22 -9.84
C LEU A 402 23.71 12.39 -8.60
N LEU A 403 25.00 12.29 -8.28
CA LEU A 403 25.49 11.50 -7.14
C LEU A 403 24.95 12.02 -5.80
N ARG A 404 24.80 13.34 -5.64
CA ARG A 404 24.15 13.94 -4.47
C ARG A 404 22.67 13.56 -4.39
N SER A 405 21.94 13.61 -5.50
CA SER A 405 20.52 13.23 -5.53
C SER A 405 20.30 11.75 -5.20
N LEU A 406 21.18 10.85 -5.69
CA LEU A 406 21.17 9.43 -5.31
C LEU A 406 21.39 9.23 -3.81
N ASN A 407 22.41 9.86 -3.23
CA ASN A 407 22.68 9.75 -1.78
C ASN A 407 21.61 10.39 -0.88
N SER A 408 20.76 11.26 -1.43
CA SER A 408 19.70 11.95 -0.68
C SER A 408 18.33 11.28 -0.85
N ALA A 409 18.23 10.25 -1.69
CA ALA A 409 17.00 9.52 -1.91
C ALA A 409 16.71 8.52 -0.78
N LEU A 410 15.42 8.21 -0.61
CA LEU A 410 14.97 7.20 0.34
C LEU A 410 14.95 5.83 -0.32
N TYR A 411 15.51 4.85 0.38
CA TYR A 411 15.65 3.48 -0.09
C TYR A 411 14.86 2.47 0.75
N PHE A 412 14.07 2.94 1.73
CA PHE A 412 13.15 2.12 2.52
C PHE A 412 13.86 0.90 3.13
N GLY A 413 14.97 1.19 3.81
CA GLY A 413 15.88 0.25 4.45
C GLY A 413 16.68 -0.69 3.54
N ARG A 414 16.63 -0.52 2.21
CA ARG A 414 17.54 -1.24 1.32
C ARG A 414 18.97 -0.71 1.47
N CYS A 415 19.89 -1.60 1.81
CA CYS A 415 21.31 -1.32 2.01
C CYS A 415 22.23 -2.21 1.15
N ASP A 416 21.63 -2.96 0.22
CA ASP A 416 22.25 -3.94 -0.68
C ASP A 416 22.28 -3.43 -2.14
N LEU A 417 22.22 -2.11 -2.33
CA LEU A 417 22.15 -1.49 -3.65
C LEU A 417 23.55 -1.27 -4.23
N HIS A 418 23.85 -1.93 -5.33
CA HIS A 418 25.12 -1.78 -6.03
C HIS A 418 25.07 -0.57 -6.97
N LEU A 419 26.01 0.36 -6.77
CA LEU A 419 26.23 1.49 -7.65
C LEU A 419 27.51 1.29 -8.44
N THR A 420 27.41 1.32 -9.77
CA THR A 420 28.58 1.31 -10.66
C THR A 420 28.65 2.61 -11.45
N ILE A 421 29.79 3.31 -11.36
CA ILE A 421 30.08 4.51 -12.15
C ILE A 421 30.97 4.12 -13.33
N TYR A 422 30.45 4.29 -14.55
CA TYR A 422 31.13 4.06 -15.81
C TYR A 422 31.66 5.38 -16.37
N MET A 423 32.97 5.58 -16.22
CA MET A 423 33.69 6.71 -16.79
C MET A 423 34.23 6.37 -18.19
N GLU A 424 33.97 7.25 -19.15
CA GLU A 424 34.58 7.20 -20.48
C GLU A 424 36.09 7.52 -20.40
N GLN A 425 36.84 7.03 -21.40
CA GLN A 425 38.29 7.24 -21.54
C GLN A 425 38.68 8.73 -21.54
N THR A 426 37.78 9.60 -22.01
CA THR A 426 37.98 11.05 -22.09
C THR A 426 37.60 11.81 -20.83
N ALA A 427 37.34 11.12 -19.71
CA ALA A 427 36.97 11.78 -18.47
C ALA A 427 38.06 12.73 -17.96
N ASP A 428 37.65 13.94 -17.55
CA ASP A 428 38.55 14.97 -17.06
C ASP A 428 39.01 14.69 -15.61
N VAL A 429 39.98 15.48 -15.15
CA VAL A 429 40.58 15.30 -13.82
C VAL A 429 39.57 15.52 -12.71
N GLU A 430 38.69 16.52 -12.84
CA GLU A 430 37.67 16.85 -11.83
C GLU A 430 36.63 15.73 -11.70
N THR A 431 36.14 15.18 -12.82
CA THR A 431 35.22 14.04 -12.83
C THR A 431 35.86 12.83 -12.15
N LYS A 432 37.14 12.54 -12.45
CA LYS A 432 37.89 11.45 -11.79
C LYS A 432 37.97 11.66 -10.29
N MET A 433 38.32 12.86 -9.83
CA MET A 433 38.37 13.18 -8.39
C MET A 433 37.00 13.01 -7.71
N ILE A 434 35.91 13.46 -8.34
CA ILE A 434 34.55 13.28 -7.82
C ILE A 434 34.22 11.80 -7.67
N THR A 435 34.51 10.97 -8.69
CA THR A 435 34.21 9.53 -8.61
C THR A 435 35.04 8.80 -7.55
N GLN A 436 36.31 9.18 -7.38
CA GLN A 436 37.22 8.54 -6.42
C GLN A 436 36.90 8.93 -4.97
N GLY A 437 36.42 10.16 -4.74
CA GLY A 437 36.04 10.65 -3.42
C GLY A 437 34.57 10.42 -3.05
N PHE A 438 33.77 9.79 -3.91
CA PHE A 438 32.36 9.58 -3.64
C PHE A 438 32.12 8.43 -2.67
N GLU A 439 31.39 8.71 -1.59
CA GLU A 439 30.96 7.70 -0.62
C GLU A 439 29.51 7.29 -0.89
N TRP A 440 29.31 6.01 -1.23
CA TRP A 440 27.99 5.42 -1.41
C TRP A 440 27.48 4.79 -0.11
N LYS A 441 26.34 5.27 0.39
CA LYS A 441 25.82 4.88 1.71
C LYS A 441 24.92 3.65 1.72
N HIS A 442 24.50 3.16 0.55
CA HIS A 442 23.43 2.16 0.42
C HIS A 442 23.90 0.84 -0.17
N GLY A 443 25.21 0.58 -0.18
CA GLY A 443 25.77 -0.68 -0.63
C GLY A 443 27.18 -0.53 -1.21
N ARG A 444 27.51 -1.35 -2.20
CA ARG A 444 28.85 -1.35 -2.82
C ARG A 444 28.95 -0.32 -3.94
N LEU A 445 30.01 0.48 -3.92
CA LEU A 445 30.42 1.32 -5.04
C LEU A 445 31.47 0.61 -5.90
N ILE A 446 31.31 0.65 -7.22
CA ILE A 446 32.28 0.17 -8.20
C ILE A 446 32.55 1.29 -9.20
N VAL A 447 33.82 1.60 -9.45
CA VAL A 447 34.21 2.57 -10.48
C VAL A 447 34.87 1.83 -11.63
N ARG A 448 34.38 2.04 -12.86
CA ARG A 448 34.93 1.46 -14.09
C ARG A 448 35.33 2.59 -15.02
N HIS A 449 36.59 2.59 -15.45
CA HIS A 449 37.13 3.58 -16.37
C HIS A 449 37.56 2.91 -17.67
N ARG A 450 37.08 3.41 -18.81
CA ARG A 450 37.43 2.86 -20.12
C ARG A 450 38.88 3.19 -20.49
N VAL A 451 39.57 2.22 -21.06
CA VAL A 451 40.92 2.41 -21.63
C VAL A 451 40.85 2.92 -23.07
N VAL A 452 39.83 2.50 -23.82
CA VAL A 452 39.56 2.91 -25.20
C VAL A 452 38.20 3.57 -25.26
N LYS A 453 38.11 4.70 -25.99
CA LYS A 453 36.87 5.44 -26.15
C LYS A 453 35.77 4.56 -26.74
N GLY A 454 34.70 4.35 -25.99
CA GLY A 454 33.58 3.48 -26.40
C GLY A 454 32.54 4.20 -27.27
N GLY A 455 32.28 5.48 -26.99
CA GLY A 455 31.18 6.20 -27.64
C GLY A 455 29.80 5.81 -27.09
N LEU A 456 28.74 6.43 -27.62
CA LEU A 456 27.41 6.42 -26.99
C LEU A 456 26.76 5.02 -26.89
N ILE A 457 26.90 4.17 -27.90
CA ILE A 457 26.28 2.84 -27.88
C ILE A 457 26.95 1.96 -26.81
N PRO A 458 28.28 1.69 -26.86
CA PRO A 458 28.94 0.92 -25.81
C PRO A 458 28.77 1.52 -24.41
N ALA A 459 28.84 2.86 -24.29
CA ALA A 459 28.72 3.54 -23.00
C ALA A 459 27.42 3.17 -22.26
N ILE A 460 26.30 3.01 -22.96
CA ILE A 460 25.00 2.66 -22.38
C ILE A 460 24.82 1.15 -22.31
N VAL A 461 25.04 0.44 -23.43
CA VAL A 461 24.68 -0.97 -23.55
C VAL A 461 25.54 -1.87 -22.67
N GLU A 462 26.82 -1.53 -22.50
CA GLU A 462 27.77 -2.28 -21.65
C GLU A 462 27.79 -1.78 -20.20
N SER A 463 26.96 -0.77 -19.86
CA SER A 463 26.87 -0.21 -18.51
C SER A 463 26.17 -1.14 -17.52
N TRP A 464 25.47 -2.15 -18.01
CA TRP A 464 24.80 -3.14 -17.17
C TRP A 464 24.47 -4.39 -17.98
N TYR A 465 24.59 -5.55 -17.34
CA TYR A 465 24.09 -6.81 -17.86
C TYR A 465 23.52 -7.64 -16.70
N PRO A 466 22.27 -8.12 -16.81
CA PRO A 466 21.58 -8.77 -15.69
C PRO A 466 22.16 -10.14 -15.36
N THR A 467 22.42 -10.37 -14.07
CA THR A 467 22.88 -11.66 -13.54
C THR A 467 21.75 -12.67 -13.37
N THR A 468 20.54 -12.21 -13.07
CA THR A 468 19.35 -13.06 -12.84
C THR A 468 18.11 -12.53 -13.59
N ASN A 469 16.95 -13.14 -13.37
CA ASN A 469 15.65 -12.65 -13.84
C ASN A 469 14.97 -11.68 -12.87
N ASP A 470 15.52 -11.51 -11.67
CA ASP A 470 14.99 -10.68 -10.59
C ASP A 470 15.95 -9.50 -10.27
N THR A 471 16.95 -9.28 -11.12
CA THR A 471 17.89 -8.15 -11.07
C THR A 471 17.56 -7.18 -12.20
N TYR A 472 17.23 -5.94 -11.85
CA TYR A 472 16.80 -4.88 -12.77
C TYR A 472 17.85 -3.78 -12.82
N GLY A 473 18.07 -3.20 -14.00
CA GLY A 473 19.12 -2.20 -14.22
C GLY A 473 18.55 -0.79 -14.29
N LEU A 474 18.84 0.05 -13.29
CA LEU A 474 18.61 1.48 -13.35
C LEU A 474 19.77 2.16 -14.08
N ILE A 475 19.51 2.71 -15.26
CA ILE A 475 20.53 3.36 -16.09
C ILE A 475 20.34 4.88 -16.05
N LEU A 476 21.40 5.59 -15.67
CA LEU A 476 21.42 7.04 -15.48
C LEU A 476 22.64 7.65 -16.19
N GLU A 477 22.43 8.74 -16.92
CA GLU A 477 23.50 9.57 -17.47
C GLU A 477 23.81 10.74 -16.53
N ASP A 478 25.00 11.32 -16.61
CA ASP A 478 25.46 12.38 -15.71
C ASP A 478 24.61 13.66 -15.72
N ASP A 479 23.74 13.88 -16.71
CA ASP A 479 22.81 15.02 -16.79
C ASP A 479 21.43 14.79 -16.18
N ILE A 480 21.25 13.64 -15.52
CA ILE A 480 20.04 13.30 -14.77
C ILE A 480 20.15 13.76 -13.32
N GLU A 481 19.00 14.12 -12.74
CA GLU A 481 18.81 14.25 -11.30
C GLU A 481 17.57 13.45 -10.92
N VAL A 482 17.64 12.68 -9.83
CA VAL A 482 16.53 11.82 -9.38
C VAL A 482 15.77 12.46 -8.22
N SER A 483 14.47 12.20 -8.17
CA SER A 483 13.62 12.54 -7.02
C SER A 483 14.05 11.74 -5.79
N PRO A 484 13.93 12.28 -4.57
CA PRO A 484 14.15 11.48 -3.36
C PRO A 484 13.18 10.28 -3.22
N MET A 485 12.04 10.29 -3.94
CA MET A 485 11.04 9.21 -3.96
C MET A 485 11.16 8.26 -5.15
N TYR A 486 12.20 8.39 -6.00
CA TYR A 486 12.30 7.58 -7.22
C TYR A 486 12.27 6.08 -6.94
N PHE A 487 12.89 5.65 -5.84
CA PHE A 487 12.98 4.23 -5.50
C PHE A 487 11.63 3.66 -5.04
N ALA A 488 10.79 4.45 -4.38
CA ALA A 488 9.41 4.07 -4.07
C ALA A 488 8.64 3.73 -5.35
N TRP A 489 8.71 4.61 -6.35
CA TRP A 489 8.08 4.37 -7.65
C TRP A 489 8.61 3.10 -8.34
N VAL A 490 9.93 2.90 -8.34
CA VAL A 490 10.55 1.69 -8.93
C VAL A 490 10.07 0.42 -8.23
N GLN A 491 10.14 0.37 -6.89
CA GLN A 491 9.73 -0.81 -6.14
C GLN A 491 8.24 -1.09 -6.31
N MET A 492 7.40 -0.08 -6.12
CA MET A 492 5.94 -0.20 -6.21
C MET A 492 5.50 -0.72 -7.59
N THR A 493 6.08 -0.19 -8.67
CA THR A 493 5.70 -0.59 -10.04
C THR A 493 6.24 -1.95 -10.45
N ILE A 494 7.47 -2.31 -10.07
CA ILE A 494 8.01 -3.65 -10.37
C ILE A 494 7.21 -4.71 -9.62
N LEU A 495 6.96 -4.52 -8.33
CA LEU A 495 6.14 -5.44 -7.52
C LEU A 495 4.75 -5.63 -8.15
N ARG A 496 4.10 -4.52 -8.54
CA ARG A 496 2.77 -4.56 -9.16
C ARG A 496 2.74 -5.24 -10.51
N TYR A 497 3.65 -4.89 -11.42
CA TYR A 497 3.50 -5.25 -12.83
C TYR A 497 4.34 -6.45 -13.26
N ARG A 498 5.30 -6.90 -12.44
CA ARG A 498 6.18 -8.01 -12.80
C ARG A 498 5.94 -9.29 -12.00
N TYR A 499 5.36 -9.16 -10.80
CA TYR A 499 5.12 -10.25 -9.86
C TYR A 499 3.64 -10.51 -9.56
N ASP A 500 2.75 -9.86 -10.31
CA ASP A 500 1.33 -10.20 -10.34
C ASP A 500 1.10 -11.35 -11.33
N GLU A 501 0.83 -12.55 -10.80
CA GLU A 501 0.71 -13.79 -11.58
C GLU A 501 -0.62 -13.90 -12.36
N SER A 502 -1.53 -12.94 -12.18
CA SER A 502 -2.86 -12.97 -12.79
C SER A 502 -2.86 -12.85 -14.32
N SER A 503 -1.77 -12.39 -14.94
CA SER A 503 -1.65 -12.29 -16.40
C SER A 503 -0.24 -12.46 -16.94
N SER A 504 -0.14 -12.97 -18.16
CA SER A 504 1.12 -13.02 -18.93
C SER A 504 1.49 -11.67 -19.57
N SER A 505 0.68 -10.62 -19.41
CA SER A 505 0.90 -9.30 -20.00
C SER A 505 2.23 -8.66 -19.54
N HIS A 506 2.70 -9.04 -18.35
CA HIS A 506 4.00 -8.62 -17.81
C HIS A 506 5.19 -8.94 -18.73
N LEU A 507 5.05 -9.92 -19.64
CA LEU A 507 6.09 -10.28 -20.61
C LEU A 507 6.33 -9.19 -21.66
N GLN A 508 5.37 -8.29 -21.88
CA GLN A 508 5.52 -7.15 -22.79
C GLN A 508 6.20 -5.94 -22.16
N LEU A 509 6.25 -5.88 -20.82
CA LEU A 509 6.81 -4.75 -20.10
C LEU A 509 8.35 -4.84 -20.09
N PHE A 510 9.03 -3.95 -20.82
CA PHE A 510 10.50 -3.95 -20.90
C PHE A 510 11.18 -3.04 -19.89
N GLY A 511 10.42 -2.23 -19.16
CA GLY A 511 10.98 -1.31 -18.19
C GLY A 511 9.99 -0.34 -17.58
N VAL A 512 10.51 0.49 -16.68
CA VAL A 512 9.80 1.57 -15.98
C VAL A 512 10.58 2.87 -16.15
N SER A 513 9.91 3.90 -16.67
CA SER A 513 10.47 5.25 -16.77
C SER A 513 10.40 5.95 -15.40
N LEU A 514 11.42 6.75 -15.10
CA LEU A 514 11.39 7.74 -14.01
C LEU A 514 10.91 9.11 -14.49
N TYR A 515 10.91 9.34 -15.79
CA TYR A 515 10.62 10.63 -16.41
C TYR A 515 9.25 10.65 -17.09
N GLN A 516 8.51 11.76 -16.98
CA GLN A 516 7.27 12.04 -17.70
C GLN A 516 7.50 12.94 -18.93
N PRO A 517 7.25 12.45 -20.16
CA PRO A 517 7.40 13.23 -21.38
C PRO A 517 6.46 14.43 -21.51
N LYS A 518 7.06 15.61 -21.73
CA LYS A 518 6.40 16.84 -22.21
C LYS A 518 6.26 16.93 -23.74
N ASN A 519 6.78 15.95 -24.45
CA ASN A 519 6.87 15.98 -25.91
C ASN A 519 6.90 14.57 -26.50
N VAL A 520 6.37 14.43 -27.73
CA VAL A 520 6.62 13.26 -28.57
C VAL A 520 7.83 13.54 -29.46
N GLU A 521 8.83 12.68 -29.39
CA GLU A 521 10.12 12.90 -30.07
C GLU A 521 10.28 12.19 -31.42
N LEU A 522 9.45 11.19 -31.70
CA LEU A 522 9.62 10.28 -32.85
C LEU A 522 8.86 10.68 -34.11
N ARG A 523 8.04 11.74 -34.08
CA ARG A 523 7.35 12.23 -35.28
C ARG A 523 8.36 12.68 -36.34
N PRO A 524 8.16 12.38 -37.64
CA PRO A 524 9.09 12.73 -38.71
C PRO A 524 9.41 14.23 -38.79
N GLU A 525 8.44 15.08 -38.46
CA GLU A 525 8.57 16.54 -38.50
C GLU A 525 9.41 17.09 -37.34
N GLY A 526 9.78 16.25 -36.36
CA GLY A 526 10.52 16.64 -35.18
C GLY A 526 9.72 16.55 -33.90
N ARG A 527 10.35 16.99 -32.81
CA ARG A 527 9.73 16.97 -31.47
C ARG A 527 8.53 17.90 -31.42
N ARG A 528 7.40 17.42 -30.89
CA ARG A 528 6.17 18.20 -30.70
C ARG A 528 5.76 18.20 -29.23
N PRO A 529 5.28 19.32 -28.67
CA PRO A 529 4.63 19.34 -27.36
C PRO A 529 3.54 18.27 -27.28
N TRP A 530 3.45 17.60 -26.14
CA TRP A 530 2.51 16.52 -25.91
C TRP A 530 2.30 16.29 -24.42
N SER A 531 1.08 15.93 -24.05
CA SER A 531 0.68 15.58 -22.70
C SER A 531 -0.19 14.33 -22.73
N ALA A 532 0.19 13.31 -21.94
CA ALA A 532 -0.61 12.11 -21.77
C ALA A 532 -1.98 12.45 -21.17
N GLN A 533 -2.02 13.32 -20.16
CA GLN A 533 -3.26 13.73 -19.53
C GLN A 533 -4.22 14.45 -20.50
N GLU A 534 -3.71 15.29 -21.40
CA GLU A 534 -4.54 15.95 -22.42
C GLU A 534 -5.11 14.90 -23.37
N LEU A 535 -4.27 13.99 -23.88
CA LEU A 535 -4.71 12.89 -24.74
C LEU A 535 -5.79 12.04 -24.04
N PHE A 536 -5.59 11.68 -22.77
CA PHE A 536 -6.52 10.83 -22.03
C PHE A 536 -7.83 11.54 -21.71
N ARG A 537 -7.82 12.87 -21.49
CA ARG A 537 -9.04 13.68 -21.37
C ARG A 537 -9.82 13.69 -22.68
N ASP A 538 -9.15 13.94 -23.80
CA ASP A 538 -9.78 14.01 -25.13
C ASP A 538 -10.40 12.66 -25.53
N GLU A 539 -9.78 11.56 -25.09
CA GLU A 539 -10.22 10.18 -25.35
C GLU A 539 -11.17 9.63 -24.27
N GLY A 540 -11.58 10.44 -23.29
CA GLY A 540 -12.59 10.09 -22.29
C GLY A 540 -12.15 9.05 -21.25
N THR A 541 -10.85 8.99 -20.93
CA THR A 541 -10.34 8.10 -19.87
C THR A 541 -10.82 8.60 -18.50
N PRO A 542 -11.38 7.74 -17.62
CA PRO A 542 -11.97 8.17 -16.35
C PRO A 542 -11.02 8.96 -15.43
N LEU A 543 -9.73 8.64 -15.45
CA LEU A 543 -8.70 9.30 -14.65
C LEU A 543 -7.47 9.64 -15.52
N PRO A 544 -7.40 10.87 -16.05
CA PRO A 544 -6.35 11.28 -16.98
C PRO A 544 -4.93 11.31 -16.41
N SER A 545 -4.75 11.35 -15.08
CA SER A 545 -3.46 11.26 -14.39
C SER A 545 -2.96 9.82 -14.22
N THR A 546 -3.68 8.82 -14.73
CA THR A 546 -3.27 7.42 -14.63
C THR A 546 -1.91 7.19 -15.30
N PRO A 547 -1.01 6.39 -14.70
CA PRO A 547 0.16 5.87 -15.39
C PRO A 547 -0.23 5.21 -16.72
N TYR A 548 0.70 5.14 -17.67
CA TYR A 548 0.43 4.61 -19.00
C TYR A 548 1.60 3.81 -19.57
N LEU A 549 1.32 3.05 -20.62
CA LEU A 549 2.27 2.22 -21.33
C LEU A 549 2.65 2.87 -22.66
N SER A 550 3.92 2.85 -23.03
CA SER A 550 4.39 3.34 -24.32
C SER A 550 5.48 2.45 -24.92
N ALA A 551 5.45 2.29 -26.24
CA ALA A 551 6.51 1.58 -26.97
C ALA A 551 7.85 2.37 -27.04
N ILE A 552 7.87 3.62 -26.57
CA ILE A 552 9.08 4.46 -26.60
C ILE A 552 9.94 4.17 -25.36
N PRO A 553 11.20 3.72 -25.50
CA PRO A 553 12.10 3.59 -24.36
C PRO A 553 12.50 4.96 -23.81
N CYS A 554 12.53 5.11 -22.48
CA CYS A 554 12.98 6.33 -21.83
C CYS A 554 14.51 6.39 -21.76
N SER A 555 15.11 7.53 -22.11
CA SER A 555 16.56 7.75 -22.02
C SER A 555 16.96 8.77 -20.94
N TRP A 556 16.02 9.19 -20.08
CA TRP A 556 16.25 10.22 -19.07
C TRP A 556 16.05 9.68 -17.65
N GLY A 557 16.56 8.46 -17.43
CA GLY A 557 16.39 7.70 -16.20
C GLY A 557 15.27 6.67 -16.33
N ALA A 558 15.66 5.41 -16.38
CA ALA A 558 14.73 4.29 -16.50
C ALA A 558 15.33 3.01 -15.94
N VAL A 559 14.45 2.13 -15.47
CA VAL A 559 14.77 0.76 -15.08
C VAL A 559 14.46 -0.17 -16.24
N TYR A 560 15.45 -0.96 -16.66
CA TYR A 560 15.33 -1.96 -17.73
C TYR A 560 15.21 -3.37 -17.16
N PHE A 561 14.36 -4.17 -17.79
CA PHE A 561 14.05 -5.51 -17.34
C PHE A 561 15.04 -6.53 -17.90
N PRO A 562 15.42 -7.56 -17.10
CA PRO A 562 16.58 -8.39 -17.40
C PRO A 562 16.42 -9.21 -18.68
N GLN A 563 15.25 -9.81 -18.92
CA GLN A 563 15.04 -10.63 -20.11
C GLN A 563 15.10 -9.78 -21.39
N HIS A 564 14.42 -8.63 -21.38
CA HIS A 564 14.38 -7.70 -22.52
C HIS A 564 15.74 -7.07 -22.81
N TRP A 565 16.53 -6.77 -21.77
CA TRP A 565 17.87 -6.23 -21.96
C TRP A 565 18.82 -7.25 -22.58
N ARG A 566 18.75 -8.53 -22.17
CA ARG A 566 19.53 -9.61 -22.82
C ARG A 566 19.13 -9.81 -24.28
N GLU A 567 17.82 -9.85 -24.56
CA GLU A 567 17.36 -9.91 -25.95
C GLU A 567 17.84 -8.70 -26.78
N PHE A 568 17.85 -7.51 -26.18
CA PHE A 568 18.37 -6.31 -26.84
C PHE A 568 19.86 -6.41 -27.16
N HIS A 569 20.68 -7.00 -26.28
CA HIS A 569 22.09 -7.25 -26.57
C HIS A 569 22.24 -8.13 -27.83
N ASP A 570 21.54 -9.26 -27.88
CA ASP A 570 21.60 -10.19 -29.02
C ASP A 570 21.09 -9.52 -30.31
N TYR A 571 19.98 -8.78 -30.21
CA TYR A 571 19.40 -8.04 -31.33
C TYR A 571 20.36 -6.98 -31.86
N LEU A 572 21.00 -6.22 -30.97
CA LEU A 572 21.95 -5.17 -31.34
C LEU A 572 23.18 -5.76 -32.03
N VAL A 573 23.72 -6.88 -31.53
CA VAL A 573 24.84 -7.59 -32.17
C VAL A 573 24.49 -7.96 -33.61
N ALA A 574 23.32 -8.57 -33.83
CA ALA A 574 22.87 -8.96 -35.16
C ALA A 574 22.60 -7.76 -36.09
N ARG A 575 22.13 -6.63 -35.54
CA ARG A 575 21.90 -5.40 -36.31
C ARG A 575 23.20 -4.71 -36.70
N LEU A 576 24.19 -4.65 -35.81
CA LEU A 576 25.49 -4.01 -36.06
C LEU A 576 26.41 -4.87 -36.94
N SER A 577 26.26 -6.19 -36.93
CA SER A 577 26.99 -7.08 -37.84
C SER A 577 26.43 -7.09 -39.27
N GLU A 578 25.28 -6.45 -39.49
CA GLU A 578 24.50 -6.52 -40.74
C GLU A 578 24.20 -7.95 -41.20
N GLN A 579 24.32 -8.94 -40.30
CA GLN A 579 24.20 -10.37 -40.60
C GLN A 579 22.80 -10.73 -41.11
N PHE A 580 21.80 -9.98 -40.66
CA PHE A 580 20.40 -10.19 -40.99
C PHE A 580 19.88 -9.14 -41.98
N VAL A 581 20.13 -7.87 -41.67
CA VAL A 581 19.56 -6.72 -42.39
C VAL A 581 20.59 -5.58 -42.43
N PRO A 582 20.81 -4.94 -43.60
CA PRO A 582 21.64 -3.75 -43.72
C PRO A 582 21.26 -2.65 -42.73
N GLN A 583 22.22 -1.87 -42.23
CA GLN A 583 21.93 -0.87 -41.21
C GLN A 583 21.00 0.26 -41.70
N ASP A 584 21.00 0.55 -43.00
CA ASP A 584 20.16 1.57 -43.64
C ASP A 584 18.71 1.11 -43.91
N HIS A 585 18.41 -0.19 -43.78
CA HIS A 585 17.06 -0.71 -43.95
C HIS A 585 16.11 -0.19 -42.86
N ILE A 586 14.90 0.20 -43.28
CA ILE A 586 13.87 0.76 -42.40
C ILE A 586 12.99 -0.36 -41.82
N ILE A 587 13.25 -0.67 -40.54
CA ILE A 587 12.42 -1.61 -39.77
C ILE A 587 11.13 -0.93 -39.32
N VAL A 588 11.24 0.22 -38.67
CA VAL A 588 10.10 0.99 -38.17
C VAL A 588 9.75 2.09 -39.17
N PRO A 589 8.58 2.03 -39.83
CA PRO A 589 8.18 3.05 -40.79
C PRO A 589 7.88 4.39 -40.09
N ASP A 590 8.08 5.50 -40.82
CA ASP A 590 7.61 6.83 -40.46
C ASP A 590 7.99 7.33 -39.05
N VAL A 591 9.20 6.97 -38.58
CA VAL A 591 9.77 7.47 -37.32
C VAL A 591 11.08 8.20 -37.53
N ARG A 592 11.28 9.26 -36.74
CA ARG A 592 12.48 10.08 -36.76
C ARG A 592 13.73 9.33 -36.32
N SER A 593 13.60 8.31 -35.48
CA SER A 593 14.71 7.51 -34.94
C SER A 593 15.54 6.82 -36.01
N ASN A 594 14.99 6.60 -37.22
CA ASN A 594 15.74 6.10 -38.38
C ASN A 594 16.97 6.98 -38.74
N ARG A 595 16.98 8.25 -38.31
CA ARG A 595 18.12 9.16 -38.51
C ARG A 595 19.18 9.08 -37.38
N TRP A 596 18.93 8.32 -36.31
CA TRP A 596 19.79 8.26 -35.12
C TRP A 596 20.81 7.10 -35.21
N GLN A 597 21.65 7.12 -36.23
CA GLN A 597 22.57 6.03 -36.58
C GLN A 597 23.55 5.63 -35.45
N ARG A 598 23.86 6.55 -34.53
CA ARG A 598 24.78 6.33 -33.39
C ARG A 598 24.09 6.19 -32.04
N SER A 599 22.77 6.04 -32.04
CA SER A 599 21.97 5.97 -30.81
C SER A 599 21.50 4.55 -30.56
N TRP A 600 21.86 3.99 -29.41
CA TRP A 600 21.35 2.68 -28.97
C TRP A 600 19.81 2.66 -28.95
N LYS A 601 19.21 3.81 -28.60
CA LYS A 601 17.75 4.00 -28.52
C LYS A 601 17.04 3.69 -29.84
N ARG A 602 17.68 3.93 -30.99
CA ARG A 602 17.10 3.57 -32.30
C ARG A 602 16.85 2.06 -32.37
N PHE A 603 17.89 1.28 -32.10
CA PHE A 603 17.82 -0.18 -32.18
C PHE A 603 16.86 -0.75 -31.13
N PHE A 604 16.78 -0.14 -29.95
CA PHE A 604 15.80 -0.55 -28.95
C PHE A 604 14.35 -0.26 -29.41
N ILE A 605 14.10 0.87 -30.08
CA ILE A 605 12.79 1.16 -30.70
C ILE A 605 12.46 0.11 -31.77
N GLU A 606 13.44 -0.32 -32.58
CA GLU A 606 13.24 -1.39 -33.57
C GLU A 606 12.80 -2.70 -32.88
N LEU A 607 13.49 -3.12 -31.81
CA LEU A 607 13.12 -4.30 -31.02
C LEU A 607 11.73 -4.17 -30.40
N ALA A 608 11.44 -3.03 -29.74
CA ALA A 608 10.15 -2.80 -29.08
C ALA A 608 9.00 -2.83 -30.08
N TYR A 609 9.19 -2.24 -31.27
CA TYR A 609 8.23 -2.30 -32.36
C TYR A 609 7.98 -3.72 -32.86
N LEU A 610 9.05 -4.48 -33.11
CA LEU A 610 8.94 -5.85 -33.64
C LEU A 610 8.28 -6.81 -32.65
N ARG A 611 8.40 -6.56 -31.34
CA ARG A 611 7.83 -7.39 -30.27
C ARG A 611 6.49 -6.90 -29.73
N GLY A 612 6.11 -5.65 -29.99
CA GLY A 612 5.01 -5.00 -29.28
C GLY A 612 5.32 -4.82 -27.79
N TYR A 613 6.58 -4.52 -27.47
CA TYR A 613 7.01 -4.25 -26.09
C TYR A 613 6.68 -2.81 -25.69
N VAL A 614 6.38 -2.64 -24.41
CA VAL A 614 5.99 -1.36 -23.80
C VAL A 614 6.76 -1.10 -22.52
N MET A 615 6.93 0.18 -22.18
CA MET A 615 7.49 0.66 -20.93
C MET A 615 6.43 1.45 -20.18
N LEU A 616 6.43 1.33 -18.85
CA LEU A 616 5.55 2.09 -17.98
C LEU A 616 6.08 3.51 -17.80
N TYR A 617 5.19 4.50 -17.84
CA TYR A 617 5.48 5.90 -17.61
C TYR A 617 4.63 6.48 -16.46
N PRO A 618 5.23 7.33 -15.59
CA PRO A 618 4.47 8.12 -14.63
C PRO A 618 3.65 9.20 -15.36
N ASN A 619 2.58 9.68 -14.72
CA ASN A 619 1.66 10.65 -15.32
C ASN A 619 1.04 11.62 -14.28
N TYR A 620 1.85 12.10 -13.36
CA TYR A 620 1.42 13.03 -12.31
C TYR A 620 1.15 14.42 -12.88
N ASP A 621 0.39 15.20 -12.11
CA ASP A 621 0.04 16.57 -12.47
C ASP A 621 1.29 17.44 -12.64
N GLU A 622 1.19 18.44 -13.52
CA GLU A 622 2.30 19.37 -13.82
C GLU A 622 3.62 18.69 -14.25
N PHE A 623 3.52 17.46 -14.78
CA PHE A 623 4.65 16.63 -15.19
C PHE A 623 5.60 16.25 -14.05
N VAL A 624 5.13 16.24 -12.80
CA VAL A 624 5.94 15.78 -11.66
C VAL A 624 6.47 14.37 -11.94
N SER A 625 7.78 14.22 -11.82
CA SER A 625 8.51 13.03 -12.25
C SER A 625 9.48 12.55 -11.16
N PHE A 626 10.05 11.36 -11.39
CA PHE A 626 11.06 10.76 -10.53
C PHE A 626 12.49 10.96 -11.04
N SER A 627 12.64 11.52 -12.23
CA SER A 627 13.89 12.06 -12.76
C SER A 627 13.64 13.29 -13.61
N THR A 628 14.67 14.11 -13.76
CA THR A 628 14.67 15.30 -14.63
C THR A 628 15.98 15.37 -15.40
N ASN A 629 15.94 15.84 -16.65
CA ASN A 629 17.12 16.01 -17.48
C ASN A 629 17.48 17.50 -17.59
N HIS A 630 18.71 17.85 -17.20
CA HIS A 630 19.19 19.24 -17.20
C HIS A 630 19.67 19.75 -18.56
N VAL A 631 19.78 18.87 -19.55
CA VAL A 631 20.14 19.15 -20.94
C VAL A 631 21.51 19.81 -21.05
N GLU A 632 22.48 19.24 -20.34
CA GLU A 632 23.85 19.75 -20.33
C GLU A 632 24.48 19.65 -21.72
N ILE A 633 25.45 20.52 -22.01
CA ILE A 633 26.15 20.53 -23.31
C ILE A 633 26.89 19.21 -23.52
N GLY A 634 26.73 18.56 -24.67
CA GLY A 634 27.38 17.29 -25.00
C GLY A 634 27.03 16.77 -26.40
N ALA A 635 27.08 15.44 -26.59
CA ALA A 635 26.99 14.83 -27.93
C ALA A 635 25.70 15.17 -28.70
N HIS A 636 24.60 15.42 -27.99
CA HIS A 636 23.29 15.76 -28.58
C HIS A 636 22.87 17.21 -28.40
N VAL A 637 23.62 18.00 -27.62
CA VAL A 637 23.25 19.38 -27.25
C VAL A 637 24.48 20.27 -27.42
N SER A 638 24.50 21.09 -28.47
CA SER A 638 25.60 22.02 -28.75
C SER A 638 25.49 23.36 -28.03
N ALA A 639 24.30 23.71 -27.51
CA ALA A 639 24.07 24.90 -26.68
C ALA A 639 22.83 24.73 -25.79
N ALA A 640 22.98 24.91 -24.48
CA ALA A 640 21.89 24.85 -23.51
C ALA A 640 21.08 26.17 -23.48
N LYS A 641 20.27 26.42 -24.51
CA LYS A 641 19.36 27.58 -24.53
C LYS A 641 18.20 27.35 -23.54
N ALA A 642 17.73 28.41 -22.86
CA ALA A 642 16.62 28.33 -21.89
C ALA A 642 15.36 27.67 -22.48
N LYS A 643 15.01 27.98 -23.74
CA LYS A 643 13.90 27.36 -24.48
C LYS A 643 14.09 25.86 -24.72
N THR A 644 15.34 25.40 -24.84
CA THR A 644 15.65 23.98 -24.93
C THR A 644 15.45 23.35 -23.55
N LYS A 645 16.03 23.92 -22.49
CA LYS A 645 15.92 23.39 -21.11
C LYS A 645 14.46 23.22 -20.66
N ALA A 646 13.58 24.17 -20.99
CA ALA A 646 12.15 24.12 -20.66
C ALA A 646 11.39 22.92 -21.29
N GLN A 647 11.93 22.28 -22.34
CA GLN A 647 11.30 21.12 -22.98
C GLN A 647 11.60 19.79 -22.29
N PHE A 648 12.61 19.74 -21.41
CA PHE A 648 13.10 18.50 -20.79
C PHE A 648 13.10 18.56 -19.27
N VAL A 649 13.23 19.76 -18.69
CA VAL A 649 13.15 19.90 -17.23
C VAL A 649 11.71 19.77 -16.79
N VAL A 650 11.53 18.84 -15.86
CA VAL A 650 10.29 18.54 -15.15
C VAL A 650 10.51 18.71 -13.65
N PRO A 651 9.46 19.06 -12.88
CA PRO A 651 9.55 19.07 -11.43
C PRO A 651 9.77 17.64 -10.91
N LEU A 652 10.55 17.50 -9.84
CA LEU A 652 10.79 16.23 -9.17
C LEU A 652 9.79 16.05 -8.02
N MET A 653 9.26 14.83 -7.87
CA MET A 653 8.42 14.45 -6.73
C MET A 653 9.18 14.71 -5.43
N SER A 654 8.64 15.51 -4.51
CA SER A 654 9.30 15.84 -3.26
C SER A 654 8.83 14.93 -2.11
N LEU A 655 9.55 14.96 -0.99
CA LEU A 655 9.12 14.28 0.26
C LEU A 655 7.88 14.93 0.89
N GLY A 656 7.50 16.16 0.50
CA GLY A 656 6.26 16.81 0.96
C GLY A 656 5.02 16.34 0.20
N ASP A 657 5.22 15.73 -0.97
CA ASP A 657 4.17 15.31 -1.90
C ASP A 657 3.75 13.84 -1.67
N LEU A 658 3.99 13.28 -0.49
CA LEU A 658 3.72 11.87 -0.18
C LEU A 658 2.28 11.45 -0.45
N ARG A 659 1.34 12.31 -0.05
CA ARG A 659 -0.06 12.10 -0.37
C ARG A 659 -0.25 12.11 -1.87
N ALA A 660 0.39 13.02 -2.61
CA ALA A 660 0.26 13.08 -4.07
C ALA A 660 0.77 11.81 -4.79
N LEU A 661 1.83 11.17 -4.30
CA LEU A 661 2.33 9.89 -4.85
C LEU A 661 1.23 8.83 -4.89
N VAL A 662 0.32 8.84 -3.92
CA VAL A 662 -0.74 7.82 -3.79
C VAL A 662 -2.11 8.37 -4.21
N SER A 663 -2.48 9.57 -3.78
CA SER A 663 -3.78 10.21 -4.01
C SER A 663 -4.03 10.60 -5.46
N GLN A 664 -2.99 10.82 -6.27
CA GLN A 664 -3.15 11.09 -7.71
C GLN A 664 -3.28 9.79 -8.53
N LEU A 665 -3.03 8.63 -7.92
CA LEU A 665 -3.26 7.34 -8.56
C LEU A 665 -4.76 7.00 -8.58
N PRO A 666 -5.24 6.27 -9.60
CA PRO A 666 -6.61 5.81 -9.63
C PRO A 666 -7.03 4.96 -8.43
N ASN A 667 -8.10 5.36 -7.75
CA ASN A 667 -8.55 4.74 -6.49
C ASN A 667 -7.44 4.66 -5.43
N GLU A 668 -6.46 5.56 -5.52
CA GLU A 668 -5.27 5.57 -4.68
C GLU A 668 -4.42 4.29 -4.75
N GLU A 669 -4.48 3.57 -5.86
CA GLU A 669 -3.76 2.32 -6.11
C GLU A 669 -3.15 2.28 -7.52
N LEU A 670 -2.16 1.43 -7.74
CA LEU A 670 -1.68 1.18 -9.10
C LEU A 670 -2.73 0.36 -9.88
N PRO A 671 -3.24 0.85 -11.03
CA PRO A 671 -4.19 0.12 -11.85
C PRO A 671 -3.63 -1.22 -12.30
N GLU A 672 -4.50 -2.19 -12.55
CA GLU A 672 -4.11 -3.42 -13.24
C GLU A 672 -3.53 -3.10 -14.62
N MET A 673 -2.55 -3.90 -15.07
CA MET A 673 -1.82 -3.63 -16.31
C MET A 673 -2.73 -3.51 -17.54
N ASN A 674 -3.77 -4.34 -17.62
CA ASN A 674 -4.73 -4.34 -18.73
C ASN A 674 -5.65 -3.09 -18.75
N ASN A 675 -5.71 -2.35 -17.65
CA ASN A 675 -6.50 -1.12 -17.54
C ASN A 675 -5.66 0.14 -17.81
N LEU A 676 -4.35 -0.01 -18.02
CA LEU A 676 -3.47 1.12 -18.33
C LEU A 676 -3.67 1.57 -19.79
N PRO A 677 -3.81 2.87 -20.06
CA PRO A 677 -3.76 3.41 -21.42
C PRO A 677 -2.45 3.02 -22.12
N VAL A 678 -2.54 2.75 -23.42
CA VAL A 678 -1.37 2.41 -24.25
C VAL A 678 -1.22 3.46 -25.33
N VAL A 679 0.02 3.94 -25.51
CA VAL A 679 0.37 4.98 -26.48
C VAL A 679 1.41 4.45 -27.47
N ASP A 680 1.18 4.71 -28.75
CA ASP A 680 2.08 4.31 -29.84
C ASP A 680 3.35 5.18 -29.95
N LEU A 681 4.18 4.92 -30.96
CA LEU A 681 5.41 5.68 -31.22
C LEU A 681 5.17 7.14 -31.63
N HIS A 682 3.95 7.51 -32.03
CA HIS A 682 3.59 8.87 -32.46
C HIS A 682 2.81 9.67 -31.41
N GLY A 683 2.59 9.09 -30.23
CA GLY A 683 1.87 9.71 -29.13
C GLY A 683 0.35 9.63 -29.26
N ARG A 684 -0.18 8.59 -29.91
CA ARG A 684 -1.63 8.35 -30.11
C ARG A 684 -2.08 7.13 -29.32
N MET A 685 -3.37 7.07 -28.99
CA MET A 685 -3.95 5.91 -28.31
C MET A 685 -3.80 4.62 -29.15
N SER A 686 -3.54 3.52 -28.45
CA SER A 686 -3.38 2.19 -29.03
C SER A 686 -3.76 1.11 -28.00
N SER A 687 -3.40 -0.14 -28.27
CA SER A 687 -3.50 -1.26 -27.34
C SER A 687 -2.26 -2.15 -27.42
N MET A 688 -1.98 -2.92 -26.35
CA MET A 688 -0.86 -3.88 -26.37
C MET A 688 -1.01 -4.92 -27.49
N GLU A 689 -2.24 -5.35 -27.77
CA GLU A 689 -2.56 -6.27 -28.86
C GLU A 689 -2.28 -5.65 -30.23
N ALA A 690 -2.69 -4.40 -30.46
CA ALA A 690 -2.44 -3.71 -31.73
C ALA A 690 -0.94 -3.54 -32.01
N LEU A 691 -0.15 -3.20 -30.98
CA LEU A 691 1.30 -3.10 -31.09
C LEU A 691 1.95 -4.46 -31.41
N GLN A 692 1.47 -5.56 -30.82
CA GLN A 692 1.94 -6.91 -31.14
C GLN A 692 1.63 -7.30 -32.58
N VAL A 693 0.39 -7.11 -33.02
CA VAL A 693 -0.06 -7.40 -34.39
C VAL A 693 0.74 -6.59 -35.42
N GLN A 694 1.02 -5.32 -35.11
CA GLN A 694 1.85 -4.46 -35.94
C GLN A 694 3.28 -5.01 -36.09
N GLY A 695 3.91 -5.40 -34.98
CA GLY A 695 5.24 -6.01 -34.99
C GLY A 695 5.27 -7.34 -35.75
N GLU A 696 4.30 -8.21 -35.50
CA GLU A 696 4.17 -9.49 -36.18
C GLU A 696 3.96 -9.34 -37.69
N THR A 697 3.08 -8.44 -38.11
CA THR A 697 2.86 -8.14 -39.52
C THR A 697 4.15 -7.70 -40.20
N LYS A 698 4.93 -6.82 -39.54
CA LYS A 698 6.22 -6.37 -40.07
C LYS A 698 7.21 -7.53 -40.18
N ARG A 699 7.28 -8.42 -39.18
CA ARG A 699 8.13 -9.63 -39.23
C ARG A 699 7.72 -10.56 -40.36
N ILE A 700 6.42 -10.82 -40.57
CA ILE A 700 5.94 -11.71 -41.65
C ILE A 700 6.30 -11.13 -43.02
N GLN A 701 6.08 -9.83 -43.22
CA GLN A 701 6.47 -9.14 -44.45
C GLN A 701 7.97 -9.27 -44.74
N PHE A 702 8.77 -9.23 -43.67
CA PHE A 702 10.21 -9.26 -43.78
C PHE A 702 10.76 -10.70 -43.93
N CYS A 703 10.28 -11.66 -43.13
CA CYS A 703 10.79 -13.04 -43.04
C CYS A 703 10.12 -14.05 -43.97
N LYS A 704 8.93 -13.75 -44.51
CA LYS A 704 8.15 -14.67 -45.35
C LYS A 704 7.83 -16.03 -44.70
N HIS A 705 7.85 -16.13 -43.36
CA HIS A 705 7.46 -17.33 -42.61
C HIS A 705 6.64 -17.01 -41.35
N ASN A 706 5.64 -17.86 -41.06
CA ASN A 706 4.71 -17.73 -39.92
C ASN A 706 5.18 -18.51 -38.69
N ALA A 707 6.39 -18.25 -38.21
CA ALA A 707 6.82 -18.79 -36.92
C ALA A 707 6.32 -17.86 -35.80
N THR A 708 5.53 -18.38 -34.87
CA THR A 708 5.20 -17.69 -33.61
C THR A 708 6.48 -17.64 -32.77
N PRO A 709 7.11 -16.47 -32.60
CA PRO A 709 8.42 -16.41 -31.97
C PRO A 709 8.28 -16.64 -30.46
N GLY A 710 9.19 -17.42 -29.88
CA GLY A 710 9.36 -17.48 -28.43
C GLY A 710 9.70 -16.08 -27.88
N GLY A 711 9.29 -15.78 -26.65
CA GLY A 711 9.67 -14.53 -25.99
C GLY A 711 11.17 -14.48 -25.66
N PHE A 712 11.76 -13.29 -25.65
CA PHE A 712 13.13 -13.02 -25.17
C PHE A 712 14.27 -13.68 -25.94
N ASN A 713 14.03 -14.06 -27.20
CA ASN A 713 15.07 -14.60 -28.07
C ASN A 713 15.13 -13.82 -29.38
N ALA A 714 16.18 -13.02 -29.53
CA ALA A 714 16.35 -12.15 -30.68
C ALA A 714 16.45 -12.93 -31.99
N SER A 715 16.93 -14.19 -31.99
CA SER A 715 17.05 -14.99 -33.21
C SER A 715 15.72 -15.21 -33.91
N ASN A 716 14.61 -15.23 -33.16
CA ASN A 716 13.28 -15.34 -33.76
C ASN A 716 12.85 -14.10 -34.54
N LEU A 717 13.59 -12.99 -34.42
CA LEU A 717 13.37 -11.77 -35.19
C LEU A 717 14.26 -11.71 -36.44
N LEU A 718 15.26 -12.61 -36.57
CA LEU A 718 16.32 -12.56 -37.59
C LEU A 718 16.04 -13.45 -38.82
N CYS A 719 14.78 -13.86 -39.04
CA CYS A 719 14.33 -14.73 -40.15
C CYS A 719 15.20 -15.96 -40.44
N SER A 720 15.85 -16.48 -39.39
CA SER A 720 16.70 -17.66 -39.43
C SER A 720 15.89 -18.95 -39.36
#